data_AF-A0A6S6U6M2-F1
#
_entry.id   AF-A0A6S6U6M2-F1
#
_cell.length_a   1.000
_cell.length_b   1.000
_cell.length_c   1.000
_cell.angle_alpha   90.00
_cell.angle_beta   90.00
_cell.angle_gamma   90.00
#
_symmetry.space_group_name_H-M   'P 1'
#
loop_
_entity.id
_entity.type
_entity.pdbx_description
1 polymer ?
#
loop_
_entity_poly.entity_id
_entity_poly.type
_entity_poly.pdbx_seq_one_letter_code
_entity_poly.pdbx_strand_id
1 'polypeptide(L)'
;MKKRQDKTLSYIDKISKEIIEALEKGTAPWIKPWSGSVIRDNAPFNPITGKQYEGINFLNLSLQSMAMNGDPRWMTFKQAQSLKAQVKKGEKGTSIQYWKFTKQIDKLDDDGKKILDANNKPIKVTLRLKNPQVFYATVFNATQIDGLRSLKEDLGIKEVITEFKPIEAAQKILENSNANINHIAGNRAFYKASEDKIQLPLKEQFNSEMNYYSTALHELSHWTGHESRLNRDMRNPFGSMAYAKEELRAEIGSYMLSAKIGIDFDPSQHHAYIDNWVSILEDKPSEIFKASADASKIVSFITALQEEQKEKLEKQEETLEKELDENNKESFSNIMVGAVEQMENNELKLEQLQKSLPALSKNIELEELRLAISKTKETLLKQNINESIKQELQELSSILSNLYQDIEKAETQQQESSLVPKEETLYTHNTYLAVPYQEKEEAKRAGAKWDKNEKSWYAPKGSEINTFKTWSIEQQELKSMTLTGDAITQAISSFKEAIESKGLLLDDEPIMDGKIHRVPVVGDKRGKKSGAYIGYMDGTPAGFIQNYKMGSKDNWKAIGYEFSNGLTQEDYDRQKALNQAKQLERENELNKVHEETALLSQSKFKEAKSSDDTHPYLVTKDVKNYGLKIDEKNNLLMPLQDSEGKHWSNQKINVNFKGFEKHAKKEGNFFIIGEQNLDKTQEMIIVEGYSTGATIHEATGKTVIVAVDSGNLLAVTQALDTKYPNSTILLAADNDKRLELKGKINVGYLKAFEAARNTGRNLTYPSFSNEEIKANHSDFNDLAKTKGLKEVKRIIENSLEKSKILQQRGRELQKEQNQTNQKVRKKEVVRSISVGR
;
A
#
# COMPACT_ATOMS: atom_id res chain seq x y z
N MET A 1 14.87 -56.91 17.33
CA MET A 1 14.39 -56.47 16.01
C MET A 1 13.21 -55.50 16.18
N LYS A 2 13.45 -54.18 16.17
CA LYS A 2 12.36 -53.18 16.16
C LYS A 2 11.88 -53.02 14.71
N LYS A 3 10.64 -53.43 14.44
CA LYS A 3 9.94 -53.18 13.16
C LYS A 3 9.95 -51.66 12.90
N ARG A 4 10.56 -51.24 11.79
CA ARG A 4 10.33 -49.91 11.19
C ARG A 4 8.84 -49.87 10.80
N GLN A 5 8.04 -49.08 11.52
CA GLN A 5 6.74 -48.65 11.03
C GLN A 5 6.99 -47.58 9.97
N ASP A 6 6.76 -47.95 8.72
CA ASP A 6 6.61 -47.00 7.62
C ASP A 6 5.39 -46.14 7.94
N LYS A 7 5.60 -44.89 8.38
CA LYS A 7 4.51 -43.96 8.68
C LYS A 7 3.96 -43.44 7.36
N THR A 8 2.85 -44.02 6.90
CA THR A 8 2.03 -43.44 5.82
C THR A 8 1.70 -41.99 6.18
N LEU A 9 2.13 -41.03 5.35
CA LEU A 9 1.84 -39.60 5.53
C LEU A 9 0.33 -39.36 5.64
N SER A 10 -0.10 -38.49 6.55
CA SER A 10 -1.51 -38.12 6.65
C SER A 10 -1.95 -37.34 5.39
N TYR A 11 -3.27 -37.28 5.11
CA TYR A 11 -3.79 -36.51 3.98
C TYR A 11 -3.34 -35.04 4.03
N ILE A 12 -3.32 -34.45 5.23
CA ILE A 12 -2.84 -33.08 5.46
C ILE A 12 -1.37 -32.98 5.06
N ASP A 13 -0.51 -33.87 5.56
CA ASP A 13 0.92 -33.82 5.27
C ASP A 13 1.21 -33.99 3.78
N LYS A 14 0.46 -34.87 3.10
CA LYS A 14 0.61 -35.09 1.66
C LYS A 14 0.28 -33.83 0.86
N ILE A 15 -0.90 -33.25 1.08
CA ILE A 15 -1.33 -32.05 0.33
C ILE A 15 -0.45 -30.85 0.66
N SER A 16 -0.09 -30.66 1.93
CA SER A 16 0.79 -29.57 2.34
C SER A 16 2.17 -29.72 1.72
N LYS A 17 2.72 -30.94 1.63
CA LYS A 17 4.00 -31.19 0.96
C LYS A 17 3.94 -30.86 -0.53
N GLU A 18 2.88 -31.27 -1.24
CA GLU A 18 2.69 -30.93 -2.66
C GLU A 18 2.63 -29.41 -2.88
N ILE A 19 1.98 -28.69 -1.97
CA ILE A 19 1.92 -27.23 -1.98
C ILE A 19 3.28 -26.59 -1.67
N ILE A 20 4.01 -27.08 -0.66
CA ILE A 20 5.36 -26.60 -0.32
C ILE A 20 6.29 -26.76 -1.51
N GLU A 21 6.33 -27.94 -2.14
CA GLU A 21 7.15 -28.18 -3.33
C GLU A 21 6.79 -27.23 -4.48
N ALA A 22 5.51 -26.89 -4.63
CA ALA A 22 5.06 -25.92 -5.63
C ALA A 22 5.47 -24.48 -5.27
N LEU A 23 5.44 -24.10 -4.00
CA LEU A 23 5.92 -22.80 -3.50
C LEU A 23 7.41 -22.63 -3.74
N GLU A 24 8.23 -23.62 -3.36
CA GLU A 24 9.68 -23.62 -3.53
C GLU A 24 10.11 -23.53 -5.00
N LYS A 25 9.39 -24.22 -5.89
CA LYS A 25 9.61 -24.18 -7.35
C LYS A 25 9.05 -22.92 -8.02
N GLY A 26 8.33 -22.06 -7.28
CA GLY A 26 7.60 -20.92 -7.84
C GLY A 26 6.50 -21.33 -8.83
N THR A 27 5.97 -22.54 -8.70
CA THR A 27 4.92 -23.11 -9.55
C THR A 27 3.55 -23.15 -8.89
N ALA A 28 3.42 -22.66 -7.65
CA ALA A 28 2.13 -22.59 -6.97
C ALA A 28 1.11 -21.74 -7.77
N PRO A 29 -0.18 -22.09 -7.77
CA PRO A 29 -1.20 -21.40 -8.57
C PRO A 29 -1.32 -19.90 -8.29
N TRP A 30 -1.05 -19.49 -7.05
CA TRP A 30 -1.02 -18.09 -6.61
C TRP A 30 0.38 -17.46 -6.69
N ILE A 31 1.31 -18.05 -7.45
CA ILE A 31 2.68 -17.52 -7.67
C ILE A 31 3.01 -17.45 -9.18
N LYS A 32 2.14 -17.95 -10.08
CA LYS A 32 2.35 -17.81 -11.52
C LYS A 32 1.59 -16.60 -12.09
N PRO A 33 2.23 -15.71 -12.87
CA PRO A 33 1.59 -14.50 -13.41
C PRO A 33 0.64 -14.72 -14.60
N TRP A 34 0.50 -15.96 -15.08
CA TRP A 34 -0.32 -16.28 -16.26
C TRP A 34 -0.88 -17.70 -16.15
N SER A 35 -2.08 -17.91 -16.68
CA SER A 35 -2.61 -19.25 -16.90
C SER A 35 -2.21 -19.76 -18.30
N GLY A 36 -1.82 -21.05 -18.41
CA GLY A 36 -1.61 -21.70 -19.71
C GLY A 36 -2.92 -22.06 -20.43
N SER A 37 -4.07 -21.63 -19.90
CA SER A 37 -5.40 -21.94 -20.40
C SER A 37 -5.91 -20.81 -21.28
N VAL A 38 -6.57 -21.15 -22.38
CA VAL A 38 -7.22 -20.19 -23.28
C VAL A 38 -8.48 -19.57 -22.62
N ILE A 39 -8.89 -20.10 -21.46
CA ILE A 39 -10.13 -19.74 -20.76
C ILE A 39 -9.76 -19.06 -19.45
N ARG A 40 -10.29 -17.84 -19.27
CA ARG A 40 -9.92 -16.91 -18.19
C ARG A 40 -10.58 -17.26 -16.85
N ASP A 41 -11.71 -17.97 -16.86
CA ASP A 41 -12.33 -18.55 -15.65
C ASP A 41 -11.70 -19.91 -15.35
N ASN A 42 -10.68 -19.92 -14.49
CA ASN A 42 -9.90 -21.10 -14.13
C ASN A 42 -10.22 -21.62 -12.71
N ALA A 43 -11.30 -21.16 -12.09
CA ALA A 43 -11.72 -21.67 -10.79
C ALA A 43 -12.16 -23.15 -10.92
N PRO A 44 -11.53 -24.11 -10.19
CA PRO A 44 -11.95 -25.50 -10.26
C PRO A 44 -13.42 -25.66 -9.88
N PHE A 45 -14.20 -26.32 -10.73
CA PHE A 45 -15.64 -26.50 -10.50
C PHE A 45 -16.14 -27.88 -10.92
N ASN A 46 -17.29 -28.26 -10.37
CA ASN A 46 -17.97 -29.48 -10.75
C ASN A 46 -18.97 -29.19 -11.90
N PRO A 47 -18.77 -29.74 -13.10
CA PRO A 47 -19.59 -29.39 -14.26
C PRO A 47 -21.02 -29.93 -14.21
N ILE A 48 -21.34 -30.85 -13.30
CA ILE A 48 -22.71 -31.35 -13.13
C ILE A 48 -23.52 -30.44 -12.21
N THR A 49 -22.91 -29.97 -11.12
CA THR A 49 -23.61 -29.11 -10.16
C THR A 49 -23.44 -27.63 -10.43
N GLY A 50 -22.49 -27.25 -11.28
CA GLY A 50 -22.06 -25.87 -11.50
C GLY A 50 -21.32 -25.25 -10.32
N LYS A 51 -21.09 -26.00 -9.24
CA LYS A 51 -20.49 -25.46 -8.01
C LYS A 51 -18.97 -25.43 -8.09
N GLN A 52 -18.39 -24.29 -7.74
CA GLN A 52 -16.95 -24.14 -7.54
C GLN A 52 -16.50 -24.92 -6.30
N TYR A 53 -15.29 -25.46 -6.37
CA TYR A 53 -14.63 -26.04 -5.20
C TYR A 53 -14.12 -24.90 -4.31
N GLU A 54 -14.08 -25.14 -2.99
CA GLU A 54 -13.70 -24.14 -2.00
C GLU A 54 -12.54 -24.60 -1.11
N GLY A 55 -11.94 -23.65 -0.39
CA GLY A 55 -10.89 -23.88 0.58
C GLY A 55 -9.69 -24.61 -0.02
N ILE A 56 -9.20 -25.62 0.71
CA ILE A 56 -8.02 -26.39 0.28
C ILE A 56 -8.27 -27.17 -1.02
N ASN A 57 -9.52 -27.55 -1.31
CA ASN A 57 -9.83 -28.27 -2.54
C ASN A 57 -9.65 -27.35 -3.75
N PHE A 58 -10.03 -26.08 -3.63
CA PHE A 58 -9.76 -25.09 -4.67
C PHE A 58 -8.26 -25.03 -4.99
N LEU A 59 -7.41 -24.81 -3.97
CA LEU A 59 -5.97 -24.71 -4.17
C LEU A 59 -5.34 -25.98 -4.76
N ASN A 60 -5.67 -27.15 -4.19
CA ASN A 60 -5.13 -28.42 -4.65
C ASN A 60 -5.56 -28.71 -6.10
N LEU A 61 -6.85 -28.54 -6.41
CA LEU A 61 -7.34 -28.80 -7.77
C LEU A 61 -6.82 -27.78 -8.78
N SER A 62 -6.63 -26.51 -8.41
CA SER A 62 -5.97 -25.51 -9.27
C SER A 62 -4.54 -25.91 -9.62
N LEU A 63 -3.78 -26.39 -8.62
CA LEU A 63 -2.42 -26.89 -8.82
C LEU A 63 -2.39 -28.09 -9.78
N GLN A 64 -3.28 -29.05 -9.58
CA GLN A 64 -3.37 -30.23 -10.44
C GLN A 64 -3.84 -29.87 -11.86
N SER A 65 -4.83 -28.99 -11.99
CA SER A 65 -5.31 -28.50 -13.30
C SER A 65 -4.18 -27.84 -14.08
N MET A 66 -3.36 -27.01 -13.44
CA MET A 66 -2.21 -26.37 -14.09
C MET A 66 -1.18 -27.39 -14.61
N ALA A 67 -1.00 -28.51 -13.91
CA ALA A 67 -0.16 -29.61 -14.38
C ALA A 67 -0.81 -30.42 -15.53
N MET A 68 -2.14 -30.33 -15.71
CA MET A 68 -2.96 -31.09 -16.66
C MET A 68 -3.60 -30.17 -17.72
N ASN A 69 -2.82 -29.28 -18.34
CA ASN A 69 -3.25 -28.36 -19.41
C ASN A 69 -4.35 -27.33 -19.06
N GLY A 70 -4.65 -27.14 -17.77
CA GLY A 70 -5.46 -26.04 -17.29
C GLY A 70 -6.98 -26.21 -17.35
N ASP A 71 -7.53 -27.39 -17.63
CA ASP A 71 -8.99 -27.59 -17.57
C ASP A 71 -9.47 -27.54 -16.10
N PRO A 72 -10.41 -26.65 -15.72
CA PRO A 72 -10.88 -26.50 -14.35
C PRO A 72 -12.01 -27.47 -13.97
N ARG A 73 -12.49 -28.33 -14.87
CA ARG A 73 -13.61 -29.24 -14.59
C ARG A 73 -13.13 -30.48 -13.83
N TRP A 74 -13.70 -30.71 -12.65
CA TRP A 74 -13.43 -31.88 -11.82
C TRP A 74 -14.72 -32.61 -11.42
N MET A 75 -14.76 -33.93 -11.58
CA MET A 75 -15.93 -34.73 -11.23
C MET A 75 -15.55 -36.13 -10.73
N THR A 76 -16.45 -36.77 -9.98
CA THR A 76 -16.24 -38.16 -9.54
C THR A 76 -16.42 -39.14 -10.70
N PHE A 77 -15.90 -40.35 -10.55
CA PHE A 77 -16.08 -41.43 -11.54
C PHE A 77 -17.56 -41.70 -11.86
N LYS A 78 -18.44 -41.72 -10.84
CA LYS A 78 -19.88 -41.93 -11.03
C LYS A 78 -20.55 -40.77 -11.78
N GLN A 79 -20.07 -39.54 -11.55
CA GLN A 79 -20.54 -38.37 -12.28
C GLN A 79 -20.14 -38.44 -13.76
N ALA A 80 -18.90 -38.82 -14.08
CA ALA A 80 -18.49 -39.06 -15.46
C ALA A 80 -19.38 -40.11 -16.15
N GLN A 81 -19.65 -41.24 -15.49
CA GLN A 81 -20.55 -42.26 -16.01
C GLN A 81 -21.98 -41.75 -16.26
N SER A 82 -22.50 -40.87 -15.41
CA SER A 82 -23.84 -40.28 -15.61
C SER A 82 -23.92 -39.39 -16.86
N LEU A 83 -22.79 -38.82 -17.28
CA LEU A 83 -22.65 -38.09 -18.55
C LEU A 83 -22.36 -39.00 -19.75
N LYS A 84 -22.39 -40.33 -19.56
CA LYS A 84 -21.96 -41.34 -20.54
C LYS A 84 -20.49 -41.16 -20.97
N ALA A 85 -19.67 -40.56 -20.11
CA ALA A 85 -18.24 -40.36 -20.29
C ALA A 85 -17.45 -41.39 -19.46
N GLN A 86 -16.21 -41.65 -19.84
CA GLN A 86 -15.39 -42.72 -19.27
C GLN A 86 -14.01 -42.21 -18.86
N VAL A 87 -13.64 -42.43 -17.60
CA VAL A 87 -12.25 -42.17 -17.15
C VAL A 87 -11.31 -43.09 -17.91
N LYS A 88 -10.25 -42.53 -18.50
CA LYS A 88 -9.23 -43.26 -19.27
C LYS A 88 -8.56 -44.32 -18.41
N LYS A 89 -8.26 -45.47 -19.03
CA LYS A 89 -7.63 -46.60 -18.32
C LYS A 89 -6.23 -46.21 -17.82
N GLY A 90 -5.99 -46.37 -16.52
CA GLY A 90 -4.69 -46.09 -15.89
C GLY A 90 -4.56 -44.71 -15.25
N GLU A 91 -5.52 -43.81 -15.48
CA GLU A 91 -5.55 -42.49 -14.86
C GLU A 91 -5.75 -42.57 -13.35
N LYS A 92 -5.08 -41.67 -12.62
CA LYS A 92 -5.17 -41.57 -11.16
C LYS A 92 -6.01 -40.35 -10.81
N GLY A 93 -7.03 -40.55 -9.98
CA GLY A 93 -7.86 -39.47 -9.48
C GLY A 93 -7.20 -38.72 -8.32
N THR A 94 -7.62 -37.47 -8.14
CA THR A 94 -7.20 -36.59 -7.05
C THR A 94 -8.15 -36.72 -5.87
N SER A 95 -7.61 -36.92 -4.68
CA SER A 95 -8.42 -36.96 -3.45
C SER A 95 -8.76 -35.54 -2.97
N ILE A 96 -10.02 -35.33 -2.60
CA ILE A 96 -10.52 -34.11 -1.97
C ILE A 96 -11.14 -34.46 -0.62
N GLN A 97 -11.17 -33.48 0.29
CA GLN A 97 -11.85 -33.62 1.58
C GLN A 97 -13.03 -32.64 1.69
N TYR A 98 -14.12 -33.05 2.32
CA TYR A 98 -15.22 -32.14 2.64
C TYR A 98 -15.86 -32.48 3.97
N TRP A 99 -16.41 -31.45 4.62
CA TRP A 99 -17.02 -31.56 5.94
C TRP A 99 -18.54 -31.58 5.82
N LYS A 100 -19.16 -32.59 6.43
CA LYS A 100 -20.61 -32.67 6.56
C LYS A 100 -21.02 -32.16 7.93
N PHE A 101 -21.70 -31.02 7.95
CA PHE A 101 -22.19 -30.38 9.17
C PHE A 101 -23.65 -30.72 9.48
N THR A 102 -24.39 -31.27 8.52
CA THR A 102 -25.82 -31.55 8.66
C THR A 102 -26.16 -32.95 8.15
N LYS A 103 -27.20 -33.56 8.72
CA LYS A 103 -27.84 -34.76 8.18
C LYS A 103 -29.33 -34.52 8.02
N GLN A 104 -29.93 -35.07 6.97
CA GLN A 104 -31.38 -35.10 6.86
C GLN A 104 -31.90 -36.33 7.60
N ILE A 105 -32.91 -36.14 8.44
CA ILE A 105 -33.67 -37.22 9.08
C ILE A 105 -35.16 -37.04 8.78
N ASP A 106 -35.93 -38.12 8.87
CA ASP A 106 -37.38 -38.04 8.72
C ASP A 106 -37.96 -37.21 9.89
N LYS A 107 -38.85 -36.27 9.57
CA LYS A 107 -39.58 -35.47 10.55
C LYS A 107 -40.57 -36.40 11.26
N LEU A 108 -40.51 -36.42 12.58
CA LEU A 108 -41.42 -37.22 13.41
C LEU A 108 -42.47 -36.30 14.05
N ASP A 109 -43.68 -36.83 14.28
CA ASP A 109 -44.70 -36.21 15.14
C ASP A 109 -44.41 -36.51 16.62
N ASP A 110 -45.26 -35.98 17.51
CA ASP A 110 -45.12 -36.13 18.97
C ASP A 110 -45.23 -37.59 19.45
N ASP A 111 -45.77 -38.48 18.61
CA ASP A 111 -45.88 -39.93 18.85
C ASP A 111 -44.73 -40.73 18.20
N GLY A 112 -43.75 -40.05 17.59
CA GLY A 112 -42.59 -40.68 16.95
C GLY A 112 -42.85 -41.29 15.57
N LYS A 113 -43.99 -41.00 14.93
CA LYS A 113 -44.32 -41.44 13.57
C LYS A 113 -43.85 -40.42 12.53
N LYS A 114 -43.48 -40.91 11.35
CA LYS A 114 -42.96 -40.07 10.24
C LYS A 114 -44.07 -39.21 9.66
N ILE A 115 -43.86 -37.89 9.64
CA ILE A 115 -44.73 -36.93 8.96
C ILE A 115 -44.49 -37.05 7.46
N LEU A 116 -45.55 -37.27 6.68
CA LEU A 116 -45.51 -37.43 5.23
C LEU A 116 -45.93 -36.13 4.52
N ASP A 117 -45.41 -35.89 3.32
CA ASP A 117 -45.82 -34.81 2.42
C ASP A 117 -47.10 -35.18 1.63
N ALA A 118 -47.59 -34.25 0.81
CA ALA A 118 -48.78 -34.44 -0.03
C ALA A 118 -48.67 -35.61 -1.03
N ASN A 119 -47.46 -36.13 -1.27
CA ASN A 119 -47.18 -37.27 -2.15
C ASN A 119 -46.84 -38.55 -1.35
N ASN A 120 -47.19 -38.60 -0.07
CA ASN A 120 -46.96 -39.73 0.84
C ASN A 120 -45.48 -40.07 1.07
N LYS A 121 -44.56 -39.11 0.89
CA LYS A 121 -43.12 -39.28 1.20
C LYS A 121 -42.77 -38.64 2.55
N PRO A 122 -41.89 -39.25 3.37
CA PRO A 122 -41.45 -38.65 4.63
C PRO A 122 -40.84 -37.27 4.42
N ILE A 123 -41.39 -36.26 5.11
CA ILE A 123 -40.82 -34.92 5.18
C ILE A 123 -39.48 -35.05 5.90
N LYS A 124 -38.41 -34.49 5.32
CA LYS A 124 -37.08 -34.52 5.93
C LYS A 124 -36.77 -33.21 6.63
N VAL A 125 -36.22 -33.28 7.84
CA VAL A 125 -35.66 -32.14 8.57
C VAL A 125 -34.14 -32.21 8.58
N THR A 126 -33.50 -31.05 8.43
CA THR A 126 -32.03 -30.93 8.42
C THR A 126 -31.54 -30.70 9.84
N LEU A 127 -30.79 -31.66 10.38
CA LEU A 127 -30.27 -31.63 11.74
C LEU A 127 -28.76 -31.35 11.71
N ARG A 128 -28.31 -30.31 12.42
CA ARG A 128 -26.89 -29.98 12.57
C ARG A 128 -26.20 -31.05 13.43
N LEU A 129 -25.12 -31.63 12.92
CA LEU A 129 -24.36 -32.65 13.62
C LEU A 129 -23.56 -32.02 14.76
N LYS A 130 -23.68 -32.58 15.97
CA LYS A 130 -22.89 -32.17 17.14
C LYS A 130 -21.38 -32.30 16.87
N ASN A 131 -20.98 -33.32 16.13
CA ASN A 131 -19.62 -33.55 15.66
C ASN A 131 -19.61 -33.59 14.12
N PRO A 132 -19.06 -32.56 13.44
CA PRO A 132 -18.90 -32.56 11.99
C PRO A 132 -18.05 -33.74 11.53
N GLN A 133 -18.43 -34.36 10.41
CA GLN A 133 -17.74 -35.54 9.86
C GLN A 133 -16.92 -35.16 8.62
N VAL A 134 -15.69 -35.65 8.54
CA VAL A 134 -14.83 -35.51 7.36
C VAL A 134 -15.07 -36.66 6.41
N PHE A 135 -15.34 -36.34 5.14
CA PHE A 135 -15.46 -37.29 4.06
C PHE A 135 -14.37 -37.04 3.02
N TYR A 136 -13.96 -38.11 2.36
CA TYR A 136 -13.02 -38.07 1.24
C TYR A 136 -13.72 -38.52 -0.03
N ALA A 137 -13.46 -37.83 -1.13
CA ALA A 137 -13.89 -38.25 -2.45
C ALA A 137 -12.71 -38.24 -3.41
N THR A 138 -12.77 -39.07 -4.44
CA THR A 138 -11.81 -39.06 -5.55
C THR A 138 -12.48 -38.44 -6.76
N VAL A 139 -11.86 -37.39 -7.29
CA VAL A 139 -12.31 -36.66 -8.48
C VAL A 139 -11.27 -36.78 -9.58
N PHE A 140 -11.72 -36.68 -10.82
CA PHE A 140 -10.92 -36.75 -12.04
C PHE A 140 -11.09 -35.45 -12.80
N ASN A 141 -9.98 -34.96 -13.36
CA ASN A 141 -9.99 -33.80 -14.23
C ASN A 141 -10.65 -34.17 -15.57
N ALA A 142 -11.30 -33.23 -16.24
CA ALA A 142 -11.89 -33.48 -17.55
C ALA A 142 -10.88 -33.99 -18.59
N THR A 143 -9.61 -33.60 -18.51
CA THR A 143 -8.55 -34.14 -19.41
C THR A 143 -8.29 -35.64 -19.25
N GLN A 144 -8.69 -36.22 -18.11
CA GLN A 144 -8.56 -37.65 -17.79
C GLN A 144 -9.79 -38.47 -18.23
N ILE A 145 -10.80 -37.85 -18.83
CA ILE A 145 -12.09 -38.46 -19.14
C ILE A 145 -12.36 -38.37 -20.65
N ASP A 146 -12.62 -39.51 -21.28
CA ASP A 146 -13.07 -39.61 -22.67
C ASP A 146 -14.59 -39.42 -22.76
N GLY A 147 -15.05 -38.80 -23.85
CA GLY A 147 -16.48 -38.58 -24.12
C GLY A 147 -17.07 -37.32 -23.50
N LEU A 148 -16.25 -36.44 -22.91
CA LEU A 148 -16.66 -35.09 -22.54
C LEU A 148 -16.54 -34.14 -23.73
N ARG A 149 -17.47 -33.18 -23.82
CA ARG A 149 -17.35 -32.04 -24.73
C ARG A 149 -16.14 -31.18 -24.34
N SER A 150 -15.56 -30.51 -25.31
CA SER A 150 -14.48 -29.56 -25.01
C SER A 150 -15.02 -28.41 -24.16
N LEU A 151 -14.17 -27.84 -23.31
CA LEU A 151 -14.56 -26.72 -22.44
C LEU A 151 -15.08 -25.51 -23.24
N LYS A 152 -14.54 -25.30 -24.45
CA LYS A 152 -15.00 -24.25 -25.37
C LYS A 152 -16.45 -24.48 -25.83
N GLU A 153 -16.80 -25.72 -26.13
CA GLU A 153 -18.16 -26.10 -26.54
C GLU A 153 -19.15 -25.98 -25.38
N ASP A 154 -18.76 -26.40 -24.16
CA ASP A 154 -19.60 -26.28 -22.96
C ASP A 154 -19.91 -24.82 -22.59
N LEU A 155 -18.94 -23.92 -22.79
CA LEU A 155 -19.10 -22.48 -22.55
C LEU A 155 -19.77 -21.73 -23.70
N GLY A 156 -20.13 -22.42 -24.80
CA GLY A 156 -20.75 -21.79 -25.97
C GLY A 156 -19.86 -20.78 -26.70
N ILE A 157 -18.54 -20.87 -26.54
CA ILE A 157 -17.57 -19.91 -27.10
C ILE A 157 -17.36 -20.24 -28.59
N LYS A 158 -18.04 -19.50 -29.48
CA LYS A 158 -17.92 -19.67 -30.95
C LYS A 158 -16.69 -18.98 -31.55
N GLU A 159 -16.19 -17.91 -30.92
CA GLU A 159 -14.96 -17.21 -31.29
C GLU A 159 -14.17 -16.84 -30.02
N VAL A 160 -12.84 -16.87 -30.09
CA VAL A 160 -11.96 -16.42 -29.00
C VAL A 160 -12.23 -14.94 -28.77
N ILE A 161 -12.91 -14.59 -27.68
CA ILE A 161 -13.10 -13.20 -27.28
C ILE A 161 -11.72 -12.64 -26.96
N THR A 162 -11.17 -11.85 -27.89
CA THR A 162 -9.88 -11.15 -27.75
C THR A 162 -10.01 -9.83 -26.98
N GLU A 163 -11.23 -9.42 -26.59
CA GLU A 163 -11.45 -8.16 -25.87
C GLU A 163 -11.17 -8.27 -24.37
N PHE A 164 -10.31 -7.36 -23.90
CA PHE A 164 -9.78 -7.26 -22.55
C PHE A 164 -10.80 -6.57 -21.61
N LYS A 165 -11.90 -7.24 -21.25
CA LYS A 165 -12.93 -6.76 -20.30
C LYS A 165 -12.80 -7.10 -18.78
N PRO A 166 -11.69 -7.64 -18.21
CA PRO A 166 -11.63 -7.97 -16.77
C PRO A 166 -11.61 -6.78 -15.78
N ILE A 167 -11.31 -5.57 -16.25
CA ILE A 167 -11.13 -4.37 -15.40
C ILE A 167 -12.43 -3.94 -14.72
N GLU A 168 -13.57 -4.03 -15.42
CA GLU A 168 -14.87 -3.60 -14.88
C GLU A 168 -15.33 -4.48 -13.70
N ALA A 169 -15.04 -5.79 -13.73
CA ALA A 169 -15.45 -6.69 -12.66
C ALA A 169 -14.69 -6.42 -11.35
N ALA A 170 -13.37 -6.21 -11.43
CA ALA A 170 -12.59 -5.82 -10.25
C ALA A 170 -12.96 -4.42 -9.76
N GLN A 171 -13.22 -3.48 -10.66
CA GLN A 171 -13.71 -2.16 -10.29
C GLN A 171 -15.04 -2.23 -9.54
N LYS A 172 -16.01 -3.00 -10.04
CA LYS A 172 -17.29 -3.23 -9.34
C LYS A 172 -17.12 -3.89 -7.99
N ILE A 173 -16.16 -4.81 -7.82
CA ILE A 173 -15.84 -5.38 -6.50
C ILE A 173 -15.40 -4.28 -5.54
N LEU A 174 -14.46 -3.42 -5.96
CA LEU A 174 -13.95 -2.34 -5.12
C LEU A 174 -15.05 -1.33 -4.78
N GLU A 175 -15.87 -0.93 -5.76
CA GLU A 175 -16.99 -0.01 -5.56
C GLU A 175 -18.04 -0.60 -4.61
N ASN A 176 -18.52 -1.82 -4.88
CA ASN A 176 -19.55 -2.48 -4.06
C ASN A 176 -19.06 -2.80 -2.64
N SER A 177 -17.73 -2.92 -2.44
CA SER A 177 -17.17 -3.14 -1.11
C SER A 177 -17.36 -1.94 -0.19
N ASN A 178 -17.53 -0.73 -0.73
CA ASN A 178 -17.51 0.53 0.00
C ASN A 178 -16.27 0.71 0.90
N ALA A 179 -15.16 0.02 0.58
CA ALA A 179 -13.91 0.19 1.30
C ALA A 179 -13.39 1.62 1.10
N ASN A 180 -12.90 2.23 2.18
CA ASN A 180 -12.26 3.55 2.11
C ASN A 180 -10.89 3.41 1.44
N ILE A 181 -10.82 3.68 0.13
CA ILE A 181 -9.61 3.56 -0.69
C ILE A 181 -9.07 4.96 -1.01
N ASN A 182 -7.88 5.26 -0.51
CA ASN A 182 -7.18 6.53 -0.77
C ASN A 182 -5.98 6.31 -1.68
N HIS A 183 -5.87 7.16 -2.71
CA HIS A 183 -4.71 7.20 -3.59
C HIS A 183 -3.76 8.33 -3.16
N ILE A 184 -2.53 7.97 -2.82
CA ILE A 184 -1.48 8.92 -2.42
C ILE A 184 -0.23 8.63 -3.24
N ALA A 185 0.39 9.68 -3.80
CA ALA A 185 1.64 9.54 -4.52
C ALA A 185 2.71 8.88 -3.64
N GLY A 186 3.24 7.74 -4.07
CA GLY A 186 4.20 6.97 -3.28
C GLY A 186 4.51 5.60 -3.88
N ASN A 187 5.28 4.80 -3.16
CA ASN A 187 5.71 3.46 -3.58
C ASN A 187 5.17 2.34 -2.67
N ARG A 188 4.06 2.59 -1.95
CA ARG A 188 3.51 1.65 -0.96
C ARG A 188 2.01 1.48 -1.13
N ALA A 189 1.56 0.24 -1.17
CA ALA A 189 0.18 -0.18 -0.98
C ALA A 189 0.04 -0.93 0.36
N PHE A 190 -0.98 -0.62 1.14
CA PHE A 190 -1.27 -1.30 2.39
C PHE A 190 -2.69 -1.02 2.90
N TYR A 191 -3.27 -1.97 3.62
CA TYR A 191 -4.42 -1.77 4.49
C TYR A 191 -3.98 -1.34 5.90
N LYS A 192 -4.57 -0.24 6.41
CA LYS A 192 -4.34 0.28 7.77
C LYS A 192 -5.53 -0.03 8.67
N ALA A 193 -5.43 -1.12 9.42
CA ALA A 193 -6.50 -1.62 10.29
C ALA A 193 -7.00 -0.60 11.33
N SER A 194 -6.14 0.27 11.86
CA SER A 194 -6.53 1.26 12.89
C SER A 194 -7.43 2.38 12.36
N GLU A 195 -7.41 2.65 11.06
CA GLU A 195 -8.22 3.69 10.41
C GLU A 195 -9.30 3.09 9.50
N ASP A 196 -9.38 1.76 9.48
CA ASP A 196 -10.16 0.99 8.54
C ASP A 196 -10.07 1.48 7.08
N LYS A 197 -8.84 1.67 6.59
CA LYS A 197 -8.57 2.35 5.33
C LYS A 197 -7.54 1.62 4.47
N ILE A 198 -7.80 1.53 3.18
CA ILE A 198 -6.86 1.04 2.17
C ILE A 198 -6.13 2.25 1.58
N GLN A 199 -4.80 2.18 1.52
CA GLN A 199 -3.98 3.18 0.85
C GLN A 199 -3.27 2.55 -0.34
N LEU A 200 -3.41 3.16 -1.51
CA LEU A 200 -2.77 2.75 -2.75
C LEU A 200 -1.93 3.90 -3.34
N PRO A 201 -0.86 3.61 -4.11
CA PRO A 201 -0.24 4.59 -5.00
C PRO A 201 -1.25 5.16 -6.01
N LEU A 202 -0.91 6.28 -6.64
CA LEU A 202 -1.73 6.82 -7.73
C LEU A 202 -1.83 5.79 -8.87
N LYS A 203 -3.00 5.71 -9.53
CA LYS A 203 -3.24 4.72 -10.60
C LYS A 203 -2.21 4.82 -11.71
N GLU A 204 -1.77 6.04 -12.03
CA GLU A 204 -0.80 6.37 -13.06
C GLU A 204 0.62 5.88 -12.73
N GLN A 205 0.90 5.56 -11.45
CA GLN A 205 2.19 5.00 -11.02
C GLN A 205 2.28 3.48 -11.22
N PHE A 206 1.17 2.81 -11.53
CA PHE A 206 1.17 1.38 -11.82
C PHE A 206 1.51 1.14 -13.29
N ASN A 207 2.36 0.14 -13.54
CA ASN A 207 2.77 -0.23 -14.89
C ASN A 207 1.62 -0.81 -15.75
N SER A 208 0.53 -1.25 -15.10
CA SER A 208 -0.69 -1.71 -15.75
C SER A 208 -1.89 -1.58 -14.81
N GLU A 209 -3.09 -1.48 -15.38
CA GLU A 209 -4.34 -1.54 -14.61
C GLU A 209 -4.49 -2.88 -13.87
N MET A 210 -4.00 -3.97 -14.46
CA MET A 210 -4.02 -5.30 -13.83
C MET A 210 -3.19 -5.32 -12.54
N ASN A 211 -2.00 -4.70 -12.55
CA ASN A 211 -1.17 -4.59 -11.34
C ASN A 211 -1.90 -3.78 -10.27
N TYR A 212 -2.56 -2.69 -10.67
CA TYR A 212 -3.38 -1.90 -9.77
C TYR A 212 -4.51 -2.73 -9.13
N TYR A 213 -5.32 -3.43 -9.92
CA TYR A 213 -6.44 -4.21 -9.40
C TYR A 213 -5.98 -5.43 -8.59
N SER A 214 -4.90 -6.10 -8.98
CA SER A 214 -4.30 -7.20 -8.21
C SER A 214 -3.88 -6.70 -6.82
N THR A 215 -3.14 -5.58 -6.76
CA THR A 215 -2.74 -4.96 -5.49
C THR A 215 -3.97 -4.49 -4.69
N ALA A 216 -4.96 -3.88 -5.34
CA ALA A 216 -6.18 -3.42 -4.65
C ALA A 216 -6.99 -4.58 -4.06
N LEU A 217 -7.13 -5.71 -4.77
CA LEU A 217 -7.82 -6.91 -4.28
C LEU A 217 -7.06 -7.60 -3.13
N HIS A 218 -5.73 -7.52 -3.14
CA HIS A 218 -4.89 -7.96 -2.01
C HIS A 218 -5.17 -7.12 -0.76
N GLU A 219 -5.12 -5.80 -0.86
CA GLU A 219 -5.41 -4.92 0.27
C GLU A 219 -6.89 -5.01 0.70
N LEU A 220 -7.82 -5.25 -0.24
CA LEU A 220 -9.21 -5.54 0.08
C LEU A 220 -9.36 -6.84 0.87
N SER A 221 -8.55 -7.85 0.56
CA SER A 221 -8.53 -9.11 1.32
C SER A 221 -8.10 -8.88 2.77
N HIS A 222 -7.08 -8.05 3.01
CA HIS A 222 -6.72 -7.58 4.35
C HIS A 222 -7.83 -6.77 5.01
N TRP A 223 -8.47 -5.87 4.27
CA TRP A 223 -9.60 -5.07 4.75
C TRP A 223 -10.68 -5.97 5.33
N THR A 224 -11.07 -7.09 4.71
CA THR A 224 -12.08 -7.99 5.30
C THR A 224 -11.74 -8.51 6.71
N GLY A 225 -10.48 -8.45 7.14
CA GLY A 225 -10.00 -8.92 8.44
C GLY A 225 -10.34 -8.04 9.64
N HIS A 226 -10.85 -6.83 9.44
CA HIS A 226 -11.21 -5.90 10.53
C HIS A 226 -12.22 -6.48 11.52
N GLU A 227 -12.21 -5.96 12.76
CA GLU A 227 -13.03 -6.41 13.88
C GLU A 227 -14.54 -6.32 13.62
N SER A 228 -14.97 -5.36 12.79
CA SER A 228 -16.37 -5.22 12.35
C SER A 228 -16.79 -6.18 11.22
N ARG A 229 -15.86 -6.99 10.69
CA ARG A 229 -16.09 -7.89 9.55
C ARG A 229 -15.77 -9.34 9.88
N LEU A 230 -14.70 -9.91 9.33
CA LEU A 230 -14.30 -11.30 9.60
C LEU A 230 -13.48 -11.45 10.88
N ASN A 231 -13.15 -10.33 11.55
CA ASN A 231 -12.47 -10.27 12.84
C ASN A 231 -11.27 -11.23 12.92
N ARG A 232 -10.40 -11.13 11.92
CA ARG A 232 -9.12 -11.84 11.91
C ARG A 232 -8.11 -11.04 12.72
N ASP A 233 -7.14 -11.73 13.29
CA ASP A 233 -6.11 -11.05 14.07
C ASP A 233 -5.13 -10.32 13.15
N MET A 234 -5.35 -9.02 12.98
CA MET A 234 -4.52 -8.12 12.18
C MET A 234 -3.50 -7.36 13.04
N ARG A 235 -3.53 -7.49 14.37
CA ARG A 235 -2.69 -6.70 15.30
C ARG A 235 -1.34 -7.37 15.54
N ASN A 236 -0.76 -7.87 14.48
CA ASN A 236 0.49 -8.61 14.51
C ASN A 236 1.65 -7.69 14.09
N PRO A 237 2.76 -7.66 14.85
CA PRO A 237 3.94 -6.91 14.41
C PRO A 237 4.34 -7.36 13.00
N PHE A 238 4.63 -6.39 12.14
CA PHE A 238 5.09 -6.65 10.77
C PHE A 238 6.22 -7.70 10.81
N GLY A 239 6.16 -8.68 9.90
CA GLY A 239 7.11 -9.82 9.79
C GLY A 239 7.16 -10.80 10.96
N SER A 240 6.25 -10.70 11.93
CA SER A 240 6.01 -11.81 12.87
C SER A 240 5.42 -13.03 12.16
N MET A 241 5.52 -14.18 12.81
CA MET A 241 4.90 -15.43 12.34
C MET A 241 3.38 -15.29 12.13
N ALA A 242 2.71 -14.55 13.01
CA ALA A 242 1.27 -14.31 12.92
C ALA A 242 0.93 -13.34 11.78
N TYR A 243 1.78 -12.34 11.50
CA TYR A 243 1.66 -11.47 10.34
C TYR A 243 1.81 -12.26 9.02
N ALA A 244 2.82 -13.14 8.91
CA ALA A 244 3.02 -13.97 7.72
C ALA A 244 1.84 -14.92 7.45
N LYS A 245 1.13 -15.36 8.49
CA LYS A 245 -0.11 -16.14 8.39
C LYS A 245 -1.29 -15.34 7.84
N GLU A 246 -1.39 -14.05 8.16
CA GLU A 246 -2.41 -13.17 7.59
C GLU A 246 -2.07 -12.82 6.13
N GLU A 247 -0.81 -12.54 5.80
CA GLU A 247 -0.39 -12.36 4.40
C GLU A 247 -0.72 -13.61 3.57
N LEU A 248 -0.49 -14.81 4.09
CA LEU A 248 -0.87 -16.05 3.41
C LEU A 248 -2.40 -16.13 3.14
N ARG A 249 -3.23 -15.66 4.07
CA ARG A 249 -4.69 -15.64 3.92
C ARG A 249 -5.13 -14.62 2.87
N ALA A 250 -4.57 -13.42 2.94
CA ALA A 250 -4.87 -12.34 2.00
C ALA A 250 -4.44 -12.70 0.58
N GLU A 251 -3.25 -13.30 0.40
CA GLU A 251 -2.75 -13.74 -0.89
C GLU A 251 -3.62 -14.85 -1.51
N ILE A 252 -3.99 -15.86 -0.72
CA ILE A 252 -4.89 -16.92 -1.19
C ILE A 252 -6.27 -16.34 -1.52
N GLY A 253 -6.76 -15.38 -0.71
CA GLY A 253 -8.03 -14.71 -0.91
C GLY A 253 -8.07 -13.88 -2.20
N SER A 254 -7.04 -13.07 -2.43
CA SER A 254 -6.90 -12.25 -3.64
C SER A 254 -6.73 -13.11 -4.89
N TYR A 255 -6.01 -14.23 -4.80
CA TYR A 255 -5.94 -15.23 -5.87
C TYR A 255 -7.30 -15.86 -6.16
N MET A 256 -8.04 -16.32 -5.14
CA MET A 256 -9.38 -16.90 -5.31
C MET A 256 -10.37 -15.89 -5.93
N LEU A 257 -10.32 -14.62 -5.51
CA LEU A 257 -11.12 -13.53 -6.10
C LEU A 257 -10.76 -13.32 -7.57
N SER A 258 -9.46 -13.20 -7.88
CA SER A 258 -8.96 -12.98 -9.24
C SER A 258 -9.36 -14.13 -10.16
N ALA A 259 -9.23 -15.37 -9.70
CA ALA A 259 -9.65 -16.56 -10.44
C ALA A 259 -11.16 -16.58 -10.72
N LYS A 260 -11.98 -16.12 -9.77
CA LYS A 260 -13.45 -16.07 -9.89
C LYS A 260 -13.93 -15.02 -10.90
N ILE A 261 -13.21 -13.91 -11.04
CA ILE A 261 -13.55 -12.83 -12.00
C ILE A 261 -12.75 -12.88 -13.30
N GLY A 262 -11.86 -13.87 -13.45
CA GLY A 262 -11.06 -14.08 -14.64
C GLY A 262 -9.99 -13.03 -14.89
N ILE A 263 -9.37 -12.52 -13.81
CA ILE A 263 -8.19 -11.65 -13.85
C ILE A 263 -6.93 -12.50 -13.64
N ASP A 264 -5.92 -12.28 -14.47
CA ASP A 264 -4.58 -12.86 -14.25
C ASP A 264 -3.98 -12.25 -12.98
N PHE A 265 -3.53 -13.12 -12.08
CA PHE A 265 -2.96 -12.76 -10.80
C PHE A 265 -1.49 -12.33 -10.98
N ASP A 266 -1.07 -11.16 -10.47
CA ASP A 266 0.35 -10.74 -10.51
C ASP A 266 1.05 -10.97 -9.16
N PRO A 267 1.94 -11.97 -9.04
CA PRO A 267 2.68 -12.30 -7.82
C PRO A 267 3.98 -11.48 -7.66
N SER A 268 4.30 -10.56 -8.59
CA SER A 268 5.59 -9.85 -8.63
C SER A 268 5.87 -9.01 -7.38
N GLN A 269 4.86 -8.70 -6.57
CA GLN A 269 4.97 -7.87 -5.37
C GLN A 269 5.20 -8.68 -4.06
N HIS A 270 5.12 -10.02 -4.09
CA HIS A 270 4.98 -10.82 -2.85
C HIS A 270 6.01 -11.97 -2.69
N HIS A 271 7.00 -12.08 -3.59
CA HIS A 271 8.05 -13.12 -3.54
C HIS A 271 8.84 -13.17 -2.23
N ALA A 272 8.91 -12.05 -1.50
CA ALA A 272 9.65 -11.97 -0.25
C ALA A 272 9.09 -12.92 0.84
N TYR A 273 7.80 -13.27 0.80
CA TYR A 273 7.14 -14.07 1.84
C TYR A 273 7.22 -15.58 1.65
N ILE A 274 7.65 -16.06 0.48
CA ILE A 274 7.62 -17.47 0.12
C ILE A 274 8.42 -18.31 1.12
N ASP A 275 9.62 -17.86 1.50
CA ASP A 275 10.48 -18.57 2.45
C ASP A 275 9.84 -18.68 3.84
N ASN A 276 9.13 -17.62 4.29
CA ASN A 276 8.40 -17.63 5.56
C ASN A 276 7.18 -18.56 5.49
N TRP A 277 6.45 -18.59 4.37
CA TRP A 277 5.32 -19.50 4.18
C TRP A 277 5.76 -20.96 4.14
N VAL A 278 6.83 -21.27 3.41
CA VAL A 278 7.41 -22.62 3.39
C VAL A 278 7.75 -23.05 4.82
N SER A 279 8.46 -22.21 5.58
CA SER A 279 8.79 -22.52 6.98
C SER A 279 7.56 -22.74 7.87
N ILE A 280 6.50 -21.93 7.71
CA ILE A 280 5.21 -22.12 8.43
C ILE A 280 4.59 -23.49 8.11
N LEU A 281 4.58 -23.86 6.83
CA LEU A 281 3.91 -25.07 6.37
C LEU A 281 4.72 -26.32 6.69
N GLU A 282 6.05 -26.23 6.75
CA GLU A 282 6.92 -27.30 7.25
C GLU A 282 6.73 -27.55 8.75
N ASP A 283 6.64 -26.48 9.56
CA ASP A 283 6.41 -26.60 11.01
C ASP A 283 4.97 -27.08 11.31
N LYS A 284 3.99 -26.52 10.59
CA LYS A 284 2.57 -26.80 10.82
C LYS A 284 1.80 -26.99 9.51
N PRO A 285 1.84 -28.19 8.91
CA PRO A 285 1.14 -28.53 7.67
C PRO A 285 -0.35 -28.17 7.66
N SER A 286 -1.04 -28.28 8.80
CA SER A 286 -2.47 -27.91 8.92
C SER A 286 -2.78 -26.43 8.73
N GLU A 287 -1.79 -25.53 8.74
CA GLU A 287 -2.00 -24.09 8.59
C GLU A 287 -2.52 -23.73 7.18
N ILE A 288 -2.08 -24.43 6.12
CA ILE A 288 -2.60 -24.17 4.77
C ILE A 288 -4.10 -24.42 4.65
N PHE A 289 -4.62 -25.41 5.37
CA PHE A 289 -6.05 -25.71 5.42
C PHE A 289 -6.84 -24.59 6.09
N LYS A 290 -6.29 -24.03 7.18
CA LYS A 290 -6.89 -22.88 7.89
C LYS A 290 -6.85 -21.63 7.03
N ALA A 291 -5.68 -21.33 6.45
CA ALA A 291 -5.51 -20.17 5.58
C ALA A 291 -6.45 -20.24 4.38
N SER A 292 -6.58 -21.41 3.74
CA SER A 292 -7.50 -21.61 2.61
C SER A 292 -8.97 -21.46 3.03
N ALA A 293 -9.34 -21.97 4.21
CA ALA A 293 -10.70 -21.82 4.72
C ALA A 293 -11.04 -20.36 5.05
N ASP A 294 -10.10 -19.62 5.63
CA ASP A 294 -10.27 -18.19 5.89
C ASP A 294 -10.31 -17.38 4.58
N ALA A 295 -9.47 -17.71 3.60
CA ALA A 295 -9.53 -17.11 2.26
C ALA A 295 -10.87 -17.35 1.55
N SER A 296 -11.47 -18.53 1.69
CA SER A 296 -12.83 -18.76 1.18
C SER A 296 -13.86 -17.85 1.86
N LYS A 297 -13.74 -17.59 3.18
CA LYS A 297 -14.62 -16.62 3.86
C LYS A 297 -14.41 -15.20 3.34
N ILE A 298 -13.17 -14.81 3.03
CA ILE A 298 -12.86 -13.51 2.39
C ILE A 298 -13.65 -13.37 1.08
N VAL A 299 -13.55 -14.36 0.21
CA VAL A 299 -14.23 -14.39 -1.10
C VAL A 299 -15.75 -14.37 -0.93
N SER A 300 -16.29 -15.20 -0.04
CA SER A 300 -17.73 -15.24 0.25
C SER A 300 -18.24 -13.91 0.78
N PHE A 301 -17.51 -13.28 1.70
CA PHE A 301 -17.88 -11.97 2.26
C PHE A 301 -17.93 -10.89 1.18
N ILE A 302 -16.90 -10.80 0.35
CA ILE A 302 -16.85 -9.81 -0.75
C ILE A 302 -17.94 -10.07 -1.79
N THR A 303 -18.19 -11.34 -2.15
CA THR A 303 -19.27 -11.68 -3.10
C THR A 303 -20.64 -11.31 -2.53
N ALA A 304 -20.88 -11.54 -1.24
CA ALA A 304 -22.15 -11.20 -0.59
C ALA A 304 -22.44 -9.69 -0.62
N LEU A 305 -21.41 -8.85 -0.48
CA LEU A 305 -21.56 -7.39 -0.62
C LEU A 305 -22.03 -6.99 -2.03
N GLN A 306 -21.60 -7.72 -3.07
CA GLN A 306 -22.05 -7.46 -4.44
C GLN A 306 -23.53 -7.81 -4.63
N GLU A 307 -23.97 -8.94 -4.05
CA GLU A 307 -25.37 -9.38 -4.11
C GLU A 307 -26.27 -8.39 -3.36
N GLU A 308 -25.86 -7.94 -2.17
CA GLU A 308 -26.63 -6.97 -1.37
C GLU A 308 -26.82 -5.63 -2.10
N GLN A 309 -25.78 -5.11 -2.77
CA GLN A 309 -25.90 -3.86 -3.54
C GLN A 309 -26.82 -4.03 -4.75
N LYS A 310 -26.75 -5.18 -5.42
CA LYS A 310 -27.64 -5.48 -6.54
C LYS A 310 -29.11 -5.50 -6.10
N GLU A 311 -29.41 -6.15 -4.98
CA GLU A 311 -30.78 -6.17 -4.43
C GLU A 311 -31.28 -4.79 -4.01
N LYS A 312 -30.41 -3.89 -3.53
CA LYS A 312 -30.78 -2.50 -3.20
C LYS A 312 -31.14 -1.68 -4.44
N LEU A 313 -30.36 -1.84 -5.52
CA LEU A 313 -30.62 -1.17 -6.80
C LEU A 313 -31.94 -1.65 -7.43
N GLU A 314 -32.18 -2.97 -7.46
CA GLU A 314 -33.43 -3.55 -7.99
C GLU A 314 -34.67 -3.02 -7.23
N LYS A 315 -34.58 -2.87 -5.89
CA LYS A 315 -35.66 -2.29 -5.07
C LYS A 315 -35.88 -0.79 -5.30
N GLN A 316 -34.81 -0.03 -5.57
CA GLN A 316 -34.93 1.39 -5.91
C GLN A 316 -35.60 1.58 -7.27
N GLU A 317 -35.21 0.81 -8.28
CA GLU A 317 -35.85 0.82 -9.61
C GLU A 317 -37.34 0.48 -9.52
N GLU A 318 -37.71 -0.56 -8.75
CA GLU A 318 -39.11 -0.96 -8.58
C GLU A 318 -39.96 0.08 -7.81
N THR A 319 -39.32 0.93 -6.99
CA THR A 319 -39.99 2.03 -6.28
C THR A 319 -40.21 3.24 -7.19
N LEU A 320 -39.20 3.58 -8.00
CA LEU A 320 -39.25 4.65 -9.01
C LEU A 320 -40.31 4.37 -10.10
N GLU A 321 -40.47 3.13 -10.52
CA GLU A 321 -41.49 2.75 -11.52
C GLU A 321 -42.93 2.87 -10.99
N LYS A 322 -43.15 2.75 -9.68
CA LYS A 322 -44.49 2.85 -9.06
C LYS A 322 -44.95 4.29 -8.81
N GLU A 323 -44.03 5.26 -8.79
CA GLU A 323 -44.34 6.67 -8.51
C GLU A 323 -44.70 7.50 -9.76
N LEU A 324 -44.59 6.93 -10.96
CA LEU A 324 -44.83 7.62 -12.25
C LEU A 324 -46.18 7.22 -12.88
N ASP A 325 -47.26 7.92 -12.53
CA ASP A 325 -48.62 7.71 -13.09
C ASP A 325 -49.05 8.80 -14.12
N GLU A 326 -49.90 8.42 -15.09
CA GLU A 326 -50.01 9.01 -16.45
C GLU A 326 -50.59 10.45 -16.60
N ASN A 327 -51.13 11.09 -15.56
CA ASN A 327 -51.93 12.33 -15.70
C ASN A 327 -51.14 13.66 -15.73
N ASN A 328 -49.80 13.65 -15.64
CA ASN A 328 -49.00 14.88 -15.52
C ASN A 328 -48.17 15.27 -16.76
N LYS A 329 -48.30 14.55 -17.88
CA LYS A 329 -47.42 14.73 -19.06
C LYS A 329 -47.76 15.95 -19.94
N GLU A 330 -49.03 16.35 -20.07
CA GLU A 330 -49.41 17.47 -20.96
C GLU A 330 -49.19 18.86 -20.33
N SER A 331 -49.43 19.01 -19.02
CA SER A 331 -49.25 20.29 -18.31
C SER A 331 -47.77 20.73 -18.28
N PHE A 332 -46.85 19.76 -18.16
CA PHE A 332 -45.40 20.00 -18.16
C PHE A 332 -44.85 20.40 -19.53
N SER A 333 -45.42 19.89 -20.62
CA SER A 333 -44.98 20.22 -21.98
C SER A 333 -45.22 21.70 -22.33
N ASN A 334 -46.32 22.27 -21.87
CA ASN A 334 -46.69 23.66 -22.19
C ASN A 334 -45.88 24.71 -21.40
N ILE A 335 -45.44 24.37 -20.18
CA ILE A 335 -44.61 25.25 -19.35
C ILE A 335 -43.18 25.34 -19.88
N MET A 336 -42.66 24.24 -20.45
CA MET A 336 -41.30 24.19 -21.01
C MET A 336 -41.16 24.97 -22.32
N VAL A 337 -42.22 25.03 -23.14
CA VAL A 337 -42.21 25.84 -24.38
C VAL A 337 -42.12 27.34 -24.06
N GLY A 338 -42.88 27.82 -23.07
CA GLY A 338 -42.85 29.23 -22.67
C GLY A 338 -41.53 29.69 -22.03
N ALA A 339 -40.82 28.80 -21.31
CA ALA A 339 -39.53 29.12 -20.71
C ALA A 339 -38.40 29.20 -21.75
N VAL A 340 -38.46 28.40 -22.82
CA VAL A 340 -37.48 28.39 -23.91
C VAL A 340 -37.58 29.65 -24.77
N GLU A 341 -38.78 30.11 -25.10
CA GLU A 341 -39.01 31.36 -25.85
C GLU A 341 -38.52 32.61 -25.09
N GLN A 342 -38.52 32.56 -23.75
CA GLN A 342 -38.07 33.66 -22.90
C GLN A 342 -36.52 33.73 -22.82
N MET A 343 -35.83 32.60 -22.94
CA MET A 343 -34.37 32.53 -22.95
C MET A 343 -33.78 32.99 -24.29
N GLU A 344 -34.40 32.64 -25.41
CA GLU A 344 -33.99 33.11 -26.75
C GLU A 344 -34.08 34.65 -26.88
N ASN A 345 -35.12 35.26 -26.28
CA ASN A 345 -35.26 36.72 -26.25
C ASN A 345 -34.18 37.44 -25.42
N ASN A 346 -33.67 36.80 -24.36
CA ASN A 346 -32.61 37.36 -23.52
C ASN A 346 -31.23 37.22 -24.17
N GLU A 347 -31.02 36.15 -24.95
CA GLU A 347 -29.80 35.93 -25.72
C GLU A 347 -29.62 36.98 -26.84
N LEU A 348 -30.72 37.32 -27.52
CA LEU A 348 -30.78 38.40 -28.54
C LEU A 348 -30.45 39.80 -27.97
N LYS A 349 -30.84 40.07 -26.72
CA LYS A 349 -30.51 41.32 -26.00
C LYS A 349 -29.02 41.42 -25.66
N LEU A 350 -28.39 40.30 -25.29
CA LEU A 350 -26.96 40.23 -24.96
C LEU A 350 -26.09 40.48 -26.20
N GLU A 351 -26.52 39.96 -27.35
CA GLU A 351 -25.83 40.11 -28.63
C GLU A 351 -25.90 41.55 -29.19
N GLN A 352 -26.97 42.29 -28.88
CA GLN A 352 -27.11 43.72 -29.19
C GLN A 352 -26.21 44.60 -28.30
N LEU A 353 -26.04 44.25 -27.03
CA LEU A 353 -25.16 44.94 -26.07
C LEU A 353 -23.66 44.71 -26.35
N GLN A 354 -23.28 43.54 -26.87
CA GLN A 354 -21.88 43.26 -27.25
C GLN A 354 -21.42 44.04 -28.50
N LYS A 355 -22.35 44.47 -29.36
CA LYS A 355 -22.02 45.30 -30.54
C LYS A 355 -21.71 46.76 -30.18
N SER A 356 -22.00 47.22 -28.97
CA SER A 356 -21.83 48.63 -28.56
C SER A 356 -20.58 48.93 -27.71
N LEU A 357 -19.72 47.94 -27.39
CA LEU A 357 -18.47 48.17 -26.63
C LEU A 357 -17.23 47.71 -27.41
N PRO A 358 -16.36 48.62 -27.91
CA PRO A 358 -15.15 48.24 -28.63
C PRO A 358 -13.91 48.39 -27.74
N ALA A 359 -13.69 47.48 -26.78
CA ALA A 359 -12.37 47.16 -26.24
C ALA A 359 -12.47 46.05 -25.20
N LEU A 360 -12.23 44.81 -25.62
CA LEU A 360 -11.59 43.73 -24.83
C LEU A 360 -11.51 42.47 -25.73
N SER A 361 -10.44 42.38 -26.52
CA SER A 361 -9.92 41.10 -26.99
C SER A 361 -9.01 40.53 -25.89
N LYS A 362 -8.97 39.25 -25.53
CA LYS A 362 -9.49 38.04 -26.18
C LYS A 362 -9.46 36.89 -25.15
N ASN A 363 -10.58 36.17 -25.10
CA ASN A 363 -10.73 34.70 -25.14
C ASN A 363 -9.81 33.80 -24.31
N ILE A 364 -10.39 33.17 -23.27
CA ILE A 364 -10.62 31.72 -23.12
C ILE A 364 -11.63 31.63 -21.96
N GLU A 365 -12.86 31.21 -22.23
CA GLU A 365 -13.84 30.65 -21.24
C GLU A 365 -15.28 30.68 -21.81
N LEU A 366 -15.60 31.51 -22.80
CA LEU A 366 -16.97 31.58 -23.33
C LEU A 366 -17.38 30.35 -24.16
N GLU A 367 -16.45 29.69 -24.84
CA GLU A 367 -16.71 28.43 -25.56
C GLU A 367 -16.89 27.24 -24.61
N GLU A 368 -16.14 27.22 -23.50
CA GLU A 368 -16.27 26.18 -22.47
C GLU A 368 -17.58 26.33 -21.71
N LEU A 369 -18.00 27.57 -21.44
CA LEU A 369 -19.32 27.86 -20.88
C LEU A 369 -20.45 27.48 -21.85
N ARG A 370 -20.30 27.78 -23.15
CA ARG A 370 -21.26 27.35 -24.20
C ARG A 370 -21.34 25.83 -24.32
N LEU A 371 -20.20 25.14 -24.22
CA LEU A 371 -20.12 23.68 -24.27
C LEU A 371 -20.70 23.04 -22.99
N ALA A 372 -20.46 23.64 -21.83
CA ALA A 372 -21.03 23.22 -20.56
C ALA A 372 -22.55 23.40 -20.57
N ILE A 373 -23.05 24.56 -21.01
CA ILE A 373 -24.50 24.82 -21.14
C ILE A 373 -25.13 23.86 -22.15
N SER A 374 -24.49 23.60 -23.29
CA SER A 374 -24.97 22.64 -24.29
C SER A 374 -25.03 21.21 -23.73
N LYS A 375 -24.02 20.77 -22.98
CA LYS A 375 -23.99 19.44 -22.33
C LYS A 375 -25.02 19.32 -21.22
N THR A 376 -25.22 20.38 -20.44
CA THR A 376 -26.26 20.44 -19.41
C THR A 376 -27.64 20.39 -20.06
N LYS A 377 -27.86 21.08 -21.19
CA LYS A 377 -29.08 21.05 -22.02
C LYS A 377 -29.36 19.65 -22.57
N GLU A 378 -28.32 18.94 -23.02
CA GLU A 378 -28.40 17.57 -23.53
C GLU A 378 -28.64 16.52 -22.42
N THR A 379 -28.18 16.81 -21.20
CA THR A 379 -28.39 15.98 -20.00
C THR A 379 -29.80 16.19 -19.42
N LEU A 380 -30.29 17.43 -19.42
CA LEU A 380 -31.65 17.81 -19.00
C LEU A 380 -32.73 17.24 -19.91
N LEU A 381 -32.46 17.08 -21.22
CA LEU A 381 -33.37 16.42 -22.17
C LEU A 381 -33.50 14.91 -21.99
N LYS A 382 -32.63 14.28 -21.17
CA LYS A 382 -32.57 12.82 -20.99
C LYS A 382 -33.03 12.32 -19.63
N GLN A 383 -33.38 13.20 -18.69
CA GLN A 383 -33.77 12.80 -17.34
C GLN A 383 -35.07 13.46 -16.91
N ASN A 384 -36.00 12.63 -16.45
CA ASN A 384 -37.31 12.98 -15.93
C ASN A 384 -37.11 13.59 -14.53
N ILE A 385 -37.17 14.91 -14.40
CA ILE A 385 -36.63 15.63 -13.23
C ILE A 385 -37.73 16.23 -12.33
N ASN A 386 -37.50 16.06 -11.02
CA ASN A 386 -38.32 16.44 -9.87
C ASN A 386 -38.19 17.94 -9.49
N GLU A 387 -39.18 18.48 -8.76
CA GLU A 387 -39.37 19.91 -8.36
C GLU A 387 -38.13 20.59 -7.73
N SER A 388 -37.19 19.83 -7.18
CA SER A 388 -35.95 20.35 -6.58
C SER A 388 -35.07 21.17 -7.54
N ILE A 389 -35.02 20.80 -8.83
CA ILE A 389 -34.17 21.49 -9.81
C ILE A 389 -34.79 22.83 -10.26
N LYS A 390 -36.11 22.98 -10.11
CA LYS A 390 -36.84 24.21 -10.41
C LYS A 390 -36.54 25.32 -9.40
N GLN A 391 -36.34 24.95 -8.13
CA GLN A 391 -35.91 25.87 -7.07
C GLN A 391 -34.44 26.30 -7.25
N GLU A 392 -33.53 25.38 -7.57
CA GLU A 392 -32.11 25.70 -7.81
C GLU A 392 -31.92 26.68 -8.98
N LEU A 393 -32.72 26.54 -10.05
CA LEU A 393 -32.67 27.46 -11.20
C LEU A 393 -33.23 28.86 -10.86
N GLN A 394 -34.25 28.95 -9.99
CA GLN A 394 -34.80 30.22 -9.50
C GLN A 394 -33.81 30.95 -8.58
N GLU A 395 -33.05 30.19 -7.79
CA GLU A 395 -31.96 30.70 -6.94
C GLU A 395 -30.80 31.24 -7.78
N LEU A 396 -30.36 30.50 -8.80
CA LEU A 396 -29.29 30.93 -9.70
C LEU A 396 -29.65 32.19 -10.49
N SER A 397 -30.91 32.34 -10.91
CA SER A 397 -31.42 33.55 -11.57
C SER A 397 -31.43 34.78 -10.64
N SER A 398 -31.65 34.58 -9.35
CA SER A 398 -31.61 35.65 -8.34
C SER A 398 -30.17 36.04 -8.00
N ILE A 399 -29.26 35.06 -7.91
CA ILE A 399 -27.84 35.29 -7.68
C ILE A 399 -27.23 36.12 -8.82
N LEU A 400 -27.56 35.80 -10.08
CA LEU A 400 -27.09 36.57 -11.23
C LEU A 400 -27.60 38.02 -11.21
N SER A 401 -28.86 38.25 -10.84
CA SER A 401 -29.43 39.61 -10.78
C SER A 401 -28.77 40.47 -9.70
N ASN A 402 -28.39 39.87 -8.57
CA ASN A 402 -27.69 40.58 -7.48
C ASN A 402 -26.26 40.92 -7.87
N LEU A 403 -25.56 40.01 -8.56
CA LEU A 403 -24.19 40.23 -9.04
C LEU A 403 -24.12 41.41 -10.03
N TYR A 404 -25.17 41.61 -10.84
CA TYR A 404 -25.31 42.77 -11.73
C TYR A 404 -25.42 44.11 -10.97
N GLN A 405 -26.14 44.16 -9.84
CA GLN A 405 -26.27 45.37 -9.03
C GLN A 405 -25.01 45.71 -8.24
N ASP A 406 -24.23 44.72 -7.83
CA ASP A 406 -23.01 44.92 -7.04
C ASP A 406 -21.84 45.42 -7.89
N ILE A 407 -21.79 45.03 -9.17
CA ILE A 407 -20.84 45.57 -10.14
C ILE A 407 -21.10 47.06 -10.41
N GLU A 408 -22.37 47.49 -10.43
CA GLU A 408 -22.77 48.89 -10.63
C GLU A 408 -22.41 49.80 -9.45
N LYS A 409 -22.36 49.24 -8.22
CA LYS A 409 -21.98 49.98 -7.00
C LYS A 409 -20.47 50.15 -6.85
N ALA A 410 -19.70 49.19 -7.33
CA ALA A 410 -18.24 49.18 -7.22
C ALA A 410 -17.55 50.29 -8.03
N GLU A 411 -18.22 50.89 -9.02
CA GLU A 411 -17.68 51.99 -9.84
C GLU A 411 -17.67 53.35 -9.11
N THR A 412 -18.37 53.52 -7.97
CA THR A 412 -18.49 54.84 -7.30
C THR A 412 -17.51 55.05 -6.15
N GLN A 413 -16.70 54.06 -5.77
CA GLN A 413 -15.80 54.14 -4.60
C GLN A 413 -14.35 53.85 -4.96
N GLN A 414 -13.76 54.67 -5.82
CA GLN A 414 -12.30 54.78 -5.94
C GLN A 414 -11.89 56.25 -5.95
N GLN A 415 -11.74 56.84 -4.77
CA GLN A 415 -10.89 57.99 -4.55
C GLN A 415 -10.51 58.07 -3.05
N GLU A 416 -9.21 58.32 -2.80
CA GLU A 416 -8.56 58.56 -1.50
C GLU A 416 -8.21 57.27 -0.69
N SER A 417 -7.03 57.07 -0.12
CA SER A 417 -5.89 57.92 0.22
C SER A 417 -4.64 57.06 0.54
N SER A 418 -3.51 57.72 0.77
CA SER A 418 -2.13 57.20 0.69
C SER A 418 -1.26 57.53 1.93
N LEU A 419 -0.17 56.76 2.15
CA LEU A 419 1.09 57.04 2.94
C LEU A 419 1.02 56.77 4.49
N VAL A 420 2.00 56.30 5.30
CA VAL A 420 3.51 56.31 5.39
C VAL A 420 4.00 55.17 6.41
N PRO A 421 5.26 55.08 6.97
CA PRO A 421 6.53 54.41 6.54
C PRO A 421 7.15 53.24 7.41
N LYS A 422 8.28 52.74 6.86
CA LYS A 422 9.33 51.70 7.11
C LYS A 422 10.04 51.49 8.48
N GLU A 423 10.28 50.21 8.79
CA GLU A 423 11.52 49.61 9.37
C GLU A 423 11.86 48.28 8.64
N GLU A 424 13.13 47.83 8.71
CA GLU A 424 13.85 46.80 7.92
C GLU A 424 13.05 46.05 6.83
N THR A 425 13.31 46.41 5.58
CA THR A 425 12.33 46.12 4.54
C THR A 425 12.60 44.89 3.69
N LEU A 426 13.70 44.13 3.73
CA LEU A 426 13.98 43.09 2.69
C LEU A 426 14.40 41.70 3.23
N TYR A 427 13.89 40.61 2.64
CA TYR A 427 14.29 39.23 2.95
C TYR A 427 15.70 38.89 2.43
N THR A 428 16.53 38.22 3.24
CA THR A 428 17.93 37.88 2.89
C THR A 428 18.11 36.53 2.18
N HIS A 429 17.10 35.67 2.24
CA HIS A 429 16.96 34.41 1.49
C HIS A 429 15.50 34.21 1.06
N ASN A 430 15.22 33.18 0.26
CA ASN A 430 13.83 32.79 0.01
C ASN A 430 13.19 32.37 1.33
N THR A 431 12.00 32.89 1.64
CA THR A 431 11.31 32.63 2.90
C THR A 431 9.93 32.11 2.62
N TYR A 432 9.59 30.92 3.12
CA TYR A 432 8.26 30.34 2.94
C TYR A 432 7.20 31.12 3.71
N LEU A 433 6.03 31.27 3.09
CA LEU A 433 4.91 32.06 3.58
C LEU A 433 3.71 31.14 3.86
N ALA A 434 2.98 31.45 4.91
CA ALA A 434 1.73 30.80 5.27
C ALA A 434 0.57 31.50 4.53
N VAL A 435 0.42 31.24 3.23
CA VAL A 435 -0.62 31.85 2.38
C VAL A 435 -1.87 30.95 2.36
N PRO A 436 -3.01 31.38 2.95
CA PRO A 436 -4.27 30.65 2.84
C PRO A 436 -4.72 30.54 1.38
N TYR A 437 -5.46 29.48 1.04
CA TYR A 437 -5.85 29.22 -0.35
C TYR A 437 -6.63 30.38 -0.99
N GLN A 438 -7.49 31.05 -0.22
CA GLN A 438 -8.30 32.18 -0.65
C GLN A 438 -7.45 33.44 -0.95
N GLU A 439 -6.32 33.60 -0.26
CA GLU A 439 -5.42 34.75 -0.38
C GLU A 439 -4.31 34.54 -1.44
N LYS A 440 -4.35 33.42 -2.18
CA LYS A 440 -3.28 33.02 -3.12
C LYS A 440 -3.05 34.05 -4.24
N GLU A 441 -4.12 34.65 -4.78
CA GLU A 441 -4.01 35.64 -5.86
C GLU A 441 -3.50 36.98 -5.33
N GLU A 442 -3.74 37.30 -4.05
CA GLU A 442 -3.19 38.47 -3.39
C GLU A 442 -1.70 38.31 -3.13
N ALA A 443 -1.28 37.17 -2.57
CA ALA A 443 0.13 36.86 -2.36
C ALA A 443 0.91 36.86 -3.68
N LYS A 444 0.33 36.28 -4.74
CA LYS A 444 0.92 36.27 -6.08
C LYS A 444 1.06 37.69 -6.65
N ARG A 445 0.03 38.54 -6.52
CA ARG A 445 0.11 39.96 -6.93
C ARG A 445 1.14 40.74 -6.13
N ALA A 446 1.32 40.41 -4.85
CA ALA A 446 2.34 40.99 -3.97
C ALA A 446 3.77 40.53 -4.32
N GLY A 447 3.93 39.54 -5.22
CA GLY A 447 5.22 39.06 -5.72
C GLY A 447 5.69 37.73 -5.12
N ALA A 448 4.83 37.02 -4.37
CA ALA A 448 5.13 35.69 -3.87
C ALA A 448 5.20 34.69 -5.04
N LYS A 449 6.06 33.68 -4.90
CA LYS A 449 6.22 32.61 -5.88
C LYS A 449 5.78 31.28 -5.30
N TRP A 450 5.29 30.40 -6.16
CA TRP A 450 4.89 29.05 -5.79
C TRP A 450 6.04 28.07 -6.05
N ASP A 451 6.48 27.36 -5.02
CA ASP A 451 7.35 26.21 -5.15
C ASP A 451 6.51 24.96 -5.43
N LYS A 452 6.66 24.38 -6.63
CA LYS A 452 5.88 23.21 -7.06
C LYS A 452 6.30 21.93 -6.33
N ASN A 453 7.55 21.82 -5.91
CA ASN A 453 8.07 20.64 -5.22
C ASN A 453 7.59 20.63 -3.76
N GLU A 454 7.77 21.77 -3.07
CA GLU A 454 7.37 21.93 -1.67
C GLU A 454 5.88 22.28 -1.50
N LYS A 455 5.20 22.54 -2.63
CA LYS A 455 3.79 22.95 -2.72
C LYS A 455 3.48 24.11 -1.77
N SER A 456 4.34 25.12 -1.73
CA SER A 456 4.21 26.25 -0.81
C SER A 456 4.57 27.57 -1.46
N TRP A 457 3.96 28.64 -0.95
CA TRP A 457 4.29 30.00 -1.36
C TRP A 457 5.55 30.48 -0.64
N TYR A 458 6.39 31.24 -1.33
CA TYR A 458 7.57 31.85 -0.73
C TYR A 458 7.78 33.29 -1.23
N ALA A 459 8.30 34.13 -0.34
CA ALA A 459 8.86 35.43 -0.67
C ALA A 459 10.26 35.24 -1.26
N PRO A 460 10.54 35.74 -2.47
CA PRO A 460 11.89 35.70 -3.03
C PRO A 460 12.90 36.49 -2.20
N LYS A 461 14.17 36.06 -2.24
CA LYS A 461 15.29 36.86 -1.72
C LYS A 461 15.28 38.27 -2.32
N GLY A 462 15.41 39.28 -1.47
CA GLY A 462 15.41 40.69 -1.86
C GLY A 462 14.03 41.30 -2.02
N SER A 463 12.95 40.57 -1.69
CA SER A 463 11.58 41.08 -1.67
C SER A 463 11.27 41.79 -0.35
N GLU A 464 10.29 42.72 -0.39
CA GLU A 464 10.00 43.55 0.78
C GLU A 464 9.28 42.79 1.92
N ILE A 465 9.87 42.70 3.12
CA ILE A 465 9.31 41.98 4.29
C ILE A 465 7.90 42.46 4.60
N ASN A 466 7.70 43.78 4.64
CA ASN A 466 6.39 44.36 4.93
C ASN A 466 5.32 43.99 3.88
N THR A 467 5.71 43.77 2.62
CA THR A 467 4.81 43.30 1.56
C THR A 467 4.23 41.92 1.85
N PHE A 468 4.98 41.05 2.52
CA PHE A 468 4.54 39.69 2.85
C PHE A 468 4.24 39.48 4.33
N LYS A 469 4.31 40.55 5.15
CA LYS A 469 4.10 40.48 6.60
C LYS A 469 2.78 39.81 6.93
N THR A 470 1.72 40.11 6.17
CA THR A 470 0.40 39.48 6.33
C THR A 470 0.47 37.95 6.29
N TRP A 471 1.32 37.36 5.45
CA TRP A 471 1.47 35.91 5.27
C TRP A 471 2.72 35.34 5.96
N SER A 472 3.40 36.11 6.81
CA SER A 472 4.50 35.58 7.61
C SER A 472 3.96 34.58 8.63
N ILE A 473 4.78 33.59 8.99
CA ILE A 473 4.44 32.56 9.99
C ILE A 473 3.96 33.23 11.29
N GLU A 474 4.71 34.23 11.78
CA GLU A 474 4.39 34.98 13.00
C GLU A 474 3.02 35.69 12.95
N GLN A 475 2.68 36.33 11.83
CA GLN A 475 1.40 37.05 11.71
C GLN A 475 0.21 36.11 11.53
N GLN A 476 0.42 34.98 10.88
CA GLN A 476 -0.61 33.95 10.73
C GLN A 476 -0.81 33.18 12.04
N GLU A 477 0.23 33.01 12.86
CA GLU A 477 0.10 32.56 14.26
C GLU A 477 -0.74 33.51 15.10
N LEU A 478 -0.47 34.83 15.03
CA LEU A 478 -1.24 35.84 15.76
C LEU A 478 -2.72 35.90 15.35
N LYS A 479 -3.04 35.51 14.10
CA LYS A 479 -4.40 35.43 13.57
C LYS A 479 -5.07 34.07 13.79
N SER A 480 -4.32 33.05 14.20
CA SER A 480 -4.88 31.73 14.52
C SER A 480 -5.52 31.73 15.92
N MET A 481 -6.69 31.09 16.07
CA MET A 481 -7.56 31.18 17.24
C MET A 481 -6.85 30.91 18.58
N THR A 482 -7.09 31.77 19.58
CA THR A 482 -6.62 31.59 20.96
C THR A 482 -7.47 30.53 21.68
N LEU A 483 -6.86 29.42 22.09
CA LEU A 483 -7.48 28.39 22.94
C LEU A 483 -7.85 28.98 24.32
N THR A 484 -9.02 28.64 24.86
CA THR A 484 -9.38 28.98 26.25
C THR A 484 -8.60 28.11 27.25
N GLY A 485 -8.36 28.63 28.47
CA GLY A 485 -7.50 27.98 29.47
C GLY A 485 -7.93 26.56 29.90
N ASP A 486 -9.24 26.29 29.92
CA ASP A 486 -9.77 24.97 30.28
C ASP A 486 -9.54 23.93 29.16
N ALA A 487 -9.61 24.34 27.91
CA ALA A 487 -9.36 23.49 26.74
C ALA A 487 -7.89 23.04 26.66
N ILE A 488 -6.94 23.95 26.96
CA ILE A 488 -5.50 23.66 27.02
C ILE A 488 -5.21 22.58 28.07
N THR A 489 -5.79 22.74 29.26
CA THR A 489 -5.57 21.83 30.39
C THR A 489 -6.07 20.41 30.08
N GLN A 490 -7.25 20.28 29.48
CA GLN A 490 -7.78 18.98 29.04
C GLN A 490 -6.91 18.31 27.93
N ALA A 491 -6.25 19.11 27.09
CA ALA A 491 -5.48 18.60 25.95
C ALA A 491 -4.15 18.05 26.42
N ILE A 492 -3.51 18.78 27.35
CA ILE A 492 -2.29 18.35 28.04
C ILE A 492 -2.58 17.08 28.86
N SER A 493 -3.71 17.02 29.56
CA SER A 493 -4.11 15.84 30.35
C SER A 493 -4.36 14.61 29.47
N SER A 494 -5.14 14.74 28.40
CA SER A 494 -5.43 13.62 27.48
C SER A 494 -4.19 13.19 26.69
N PHE A 495 -3.27 14.09 26.38
CA PHE A 495 -1.98 13.72 25.80
C PHE A 495 -1.08 13.00 26.80
N LYS A 496 -1.08 13.41 28.09
CA LYS A 496 -0.35 12.71 29.15
C LYS A 496 -0.80 11.26 29.25
N GLU A 497 -2.11 11.02 29.29
CA GLU A 497 -2.69 9.67 29.30
C GLU A 497 -2.26 8.85 28.07
N ALA A 498 -2.27 9.48 26.88
CA ALA A 498 -1.80 8.82 25.66
C ALA A 498 -0.32 8.43 25.77
N ILE A 499 0.56 9.29 26.28
CA ILE A 499 1.98 9.00 26.50
C ILE A 499 2.16 7.84 27.48
N GLU A 500 1.49 7.89 28.63
CA GLU A 500 1.57 6.88 29.68
C GLU A 500 1.02 5.52 29.23
N SER A 501 -0.06 5.50 28.42
CA SER A 501 -0.61 4.28 27.83
C SER A 501 0.39 3.53 26.94
N LYS A 502 1.37 4.24 26.36
CA LYS A 502 2.47 3.65 25.57
C LYS A 502 3.68 3.26 26.41
N GLY A 503 3.55 3.33 27.73
CA GLY A 503 4.54 2.91 28.71
C GLY A 503 5.68 3.90 28.89
N LEU A 504 5.52 5.16 28.48
CA LEU A 504 6.43 6.26 28.80
C LEU A 504 6.07 6.78 30.20
N LEU A 505 7.08 7.05 31.03
CA LEU A 505 6.89 7.51 32.39
C LEU A 505 7.11 9.02 32.45
N LEU A 506 6.06 9.76 32.80
CA LEU A 506 6.05 11.20 32.98
C LEU A 506 5.80 11.52 34.46
N ASP A 507 6.73 12.25 35.08
CA ASP A 507 6.53 12.74 36.44
C ASP A 507 5.61 13.99 36.44
N ASP A 508 5.78 14.86 35.45
CA ASP A 508 5.05 16.13 35.29
C ASP A 508 4.09 16.12 34.10
N GLU A 509 3.44 17.24 33.81
CA GLU A 509 2.65 17.44 32.58
C GLU A 509 3.55 17.42 31.32
N PRO A 510 3.06 16.88 30.18
CA PRO A 510 3.83 16.84 28.96
C PRO A 510 4.03 18.23 28.36
N ILE A 511 5.30 18.56 28.08
CA ILE A 511 5.68 19.81 27.40
C ILE A 511 5.29 19.76 25.91
N MET A 512 4.45 20.70 25.48
CA MET A 512 3.89 20.76 24.12
C MET A 512 4.54 21.86 23.25
N ASP A 513 5.87 21.90 23.21
CA ASP A 513 6.67 22.97 22.56
C ASP A 513 7.14 22.61 21.13
N GLY A 514 6.62 21.53 20.56
CA GLY A 514 7.03 21.02 19.25
C GLY A 514 8.42 20.38 19.23
N LYS A 515 9.08 20.20 20.38
CA LYS A 515 10.42 19.60 20.49
C LYS A 515 10.36 18.17 21.02
N ILE A 516 11.42 17.41 20.74
CA ILE A 516 11.56 16.04 21.23
C ILE A 516 11.93 16.05 22.72
N HIS A 517 11.07 15.47 23.55
CA HIS A 517 11.31 15.25 24.97
C HIS A 517 11.62 13.78 25.24
N ARG A 518 12.75 13.51 25.91
CA ARG A 518 13.20 12.15 26.24
C ARG A 518 12.81 11.78 27.67
N VAL A 519 12.09 10.66 27.79
CA VAL A 519 11.57 10.16 29.07
C VAL A 519 11.91 8.68 29.29
N PRO A 520 11.96 8.20 30.54
CA PRO A 520 12.04 6.78 30.84
C PRO A 520 10.82 6.02 30.32
N VAL A 521 10.96 4.72 30.12
CA VAL A 521 9.83 3.80 29.88
C VAL A 521 9.80 2.72 30.93
N VAL A 522 8.67 2.04 31.08
CA VAL A 522 8.52 0.94 32.04
C VAL A 522 9.65 -0.10 31.89
N GLY A 523 10.28 -0.43 33.01
CA GLY A 523 11.40 -1.37 33.11
C GLY A 523 12.75 -0.81 32.65
N ASP A 524 12.89 0.49 32.43
CA ASP A 524 14.20 1.11 32.18
C ASP A 524 15.08 1.08 33.44
N LYS A 525 16.39 0.88 33.23
CA LYS A 525 17.37 1.03 34.30
C LYS A 525 17.42 2.51 34.73
N ARG A 526 17.69 2.78 36.01
CA ARG A 526 17.79 4.14 36.56
C ARG A 526 18.67 5.02 35.66
N GLY A 527 18.11 6.14 35.18
CA GLY A 527 18.79 7.10 34.29
C GLY A 527 18.64 6.84 32.77
N LYS A 528 18.09 5.70 32.34
CA LYS A 528 17.86 5.41 30.91
C LYS A 528 16.54 6.05 30.44
N LYS A 529 16.57 6.71 29.28
CA LYS A 529 15.42 7.39 28.65
C LYS A 529 15.10 6.78 27.29
N SER A 530 14.45 5.61 27.29
CA SER A 530 14.11 4.86 26.06
C SER A 530 12.76 5.25 25.45
N GLY A 531 12.15 6.35 25.91
CA GLY A 531 10.94 6.95 25.33
C GLY A 531 11.23 8.34 24.76
N ALA A 532 10.47 8.74 23.74
CA ALA A 532 10.42 10.09 23.23
C ALA A 532 8.97 10.51 22.94
N TYR A 533 8.64 11.77 23.16
CA TYR A 533 7.40 12.35 22.65
C TYR A 533 7.67 13.76 22.09
N ILE A 534 6.75 14.23 21.25
CA ILE A 534 6.68 15.61 20.77
C ILE A 534 5.24 16.05 20.93
N GLY A 535 5.00 17.17 21.59
CA GLY A 535 3.67 17.75 21.73
C GLY A 535 3.54 19.03 20.93
N TYR A 536 2.39 19.23 20.27
CA TYR A 536 2.07 20.38 19.43
C TYR A 536 0.79 21.04 19.95
N MET A 537 0.85 22.34 20.27
CA MET A 537 -0.33 23.15 20.60
C MET A 537 -0.77 24.05 19.43
N ASP A 538 -0.06 24.01 18.29
CA ASP A 538 -0.43 24.78 17.11
C ASP A 538 -1.57 24.10 16.34
N GLY A 539 -2.77 24.70 16.42
CA GLY A 539 -4.00 24.20 15.80
C GLY A 539 -4.77 23.22 16.69
N THR A 540 -5.18 22.06 16.17
CA THR A 540 -5.72 20.97 17.00
C THR A 540 -4.57 20.34 17.78
N PRO A 541 -4.59 20.33 19.13
CA PRO A 541 -3.52 19.73 19.91
C PRO A 541 -3.22 18.30 19.43
N ALA A 542 -1.95 18.07 19.15
CA ALA A 542 -1.48 16.83 18.56
C ALA A 542 -0.13 16.43 19.16
N GLY A 543 0.28 15.19 18.96
CA GLY A 543 1.56 14.76 19.45
C GLY A 543 2.05 13.46 18.84
N PHE A 544 3.36 13.27 18.87
CA PHE A 544 4.03 12.05 18.47
C PHE A 544 4.57 11.35 19.71
N ILE A 545 4.42 10.03 19.78
CA ILE A 545 4.85 9.21 20.91
C ILE A 545 5.66 8.04 20.37
N GLN A 546 6.86 7.80 20.93
CA GLN A 546 7.73 6.71 20.51
C GLN A 546 8.37 6.00 21.70
N ASN A 547 8.19 4.68 21.76
CA ASN A 547 8.86 3.81 22.72
C ASN A 547 9.92 2.97 21.99
N TYR A 548 11.20 3.30 22.16
CA TYR A 548 12.31 2.62 21.46
C TYR A 548 12.54 1.19 21.95
N LYS A 549 12.03 0.82 23.12
CA LYS A 549 12.23 -0.50 23.72
C LYS A 549 11.20 -1.51 23.25
N MET A 550 9.97 -1.05 23.03
CA MET A 550 8.88 -1.85 22.48
C MET A 550 8.75 -1.69 20.96
N GLY A 551 9.44 -0.72 20.37
CA GLY A 551 9.38 -0.42 18.94
C GLY A 551 8.07 0.24 18.50
N SER A 552 7.22 0.69 19.44
CA SER A 552 5.96 1.34 19.13
C SER A 552 6.14 2.82 18.81
N LYS A 553 5.34 3.30 17.85
CA LYS A 553 5.18 4.71 17.47
C LYS A 553 3.69 5.01 17.39
N ASP A 554 3.28 6.19 17.82
CA ASP A 554 1.89 6.63 17.73
C ASP A 554 1.80 8.13 17.44
N ASN A 555 0.73 8.53 16.76
CA ASN A 555 0.37 9.92 16.54
C ASN A 555 -0.94 10.17 17.29
N TRP A 556 -0.88 11.00 18.32
CA TRP A 556 -2.03 11.44 19.09
C TRP A 556 -2.61 12.73 18.50
N LYS A 557 -3.93 12.86 18.55
CA LYS A 557 -4.67 14.09 18.30
C LYS A 557 -5.78 14.19 19.34
N ALA A 558 -6.06 15.39 19.82
CA ALA A 558 -7.19 15.62 20.70
C ALA A 558 -8.52 15.30 19.98
N ILE A 559 -9.37 14.48 20.60
CA ILE A 559 -10.69 14.08 20.08
C ILE A 559 -11.78 14.78 20.89
N GLY A 560 -12.78 15.38 20.24
CA GLY A 560 -13.92 16.03 20.91
C GLY A 560 -13.72 17.50 21.28
N TYR A 561 -12.74 18.18 20.67
CA TYR A 561 -12.51 19.60 20.87
C TYR A 561 -13.39 20.44 19.94
N GLU A 562 -14.43 21.06 20.49
CA GLU A 562 -15.16 22.14 19.83
C GLU A 562 -14.41 23.45 20.05
N PHE A 563 -13.91 24.03 18.95
CA PHE A 563 -13.43 25.41 18.97
C PHE A 563 -14.62 26.31 19.29
N SER A 564 -14.50 27.18 20.30
CA SER A 564 -15.51 28.20 20.55
C SER A 564 -15.57 29.13 19.34
N ASN A 565 -16.68 29.05 18.61
CA ASN A 565 -16.92 29.46 17.22
C ASN A 565 -16.42 28.42 16.21
N GLY A 566 -17.37 27.70 15.59
CA GLY A 566 -17.09 26.68 14.60
C GLY A 566 -16.10 27.17 13.54
N LEU A 567 -15.04 26.39 13.34
CA LEU A 567 -13.99 26.68 12.36
C LEU A 567 -14.61 26.96 11.00
N THR A 568 -14.36 28.15 10.46
CA THR A 568 -14.71 28.45 9.08
C THR A 568 -13.73 27.74 8.14
N GLN A 569 -14.10 27.55 6.87
CA GLN A 569 -13.17 27.01 5.86
C GLN A 569 -11.90 27.88 5.72
N GLU A 570 -12.02 29.18 6.00
CA GLU A 570 -10.91 30.13 6.01
C GLU A 570 -9.90 29.82 7.13
N ASP A 571 -10.39 29.54 8.34
CA ASP A 571 -9.53 29.17 9.49
C ASP A 571 -8.76 27.87 9.23
N TYR A 572 -9.43 26.89 8.59
CA TYR A 572 -8.80 25.63 8.21
C TYR A 572 -7.68 25.82 7.17
N ASP A 573 -7.95 26.59 6.10
CA ASP A 573 -6.98 26.86 5.06
C ASP A 573 -5.77 27.65 5.59
N ARG A 574 -6.02 28.59 6.51
CA ARG A 574 -5.00 29.37 7.21
C ARG A 574 -4.11 28.48 8.07
N GLN A 575 -4.70 27.61 8.89
CA GLN A 575 -3.94 26.68 9.73
C GLN A 575 -3.13 25.69 8.91
N LYS A 576 -3.69 25.19 7.79
CA LYS A 576 -2.98 24.29 6.88
C LYS A 576 -1.76 24.95 6.25
N ALA A 577 -1.91 26.18 5.76
CA ALA A 577 -0.81 26.96 5.18
C ALA A 577 0.28 27.25 6.23
N LEU A 578 -0.11 27.59 7.46
CA LEU A 578 0.81 27.83 8.57
C LEU A 578 1.62 26.58 8.93
N ASN A 579 0.95 25.44 9.11
CA ASN A 579 1.60 24.18 9.47
C ASN A 579 2.60 23.73 8.38
N GLN A 580 2.25 23.91 7.11
CA GLN A 580 3.12 23.59 5.99
C GLN A 580 4.35 24.49 5.94
N ALA A 581 4.18 25.81 6.10
CA ALA A 581 5.30 26.76 6.14
C ALA A 581 6.27 26.48 7.30
N LYS A 582 5.75 26.21 8.51
CA LYS A 582 6.54 25.81 9.68
C LYS A 582 7.30 24.50 9.48
N GLN A 583 6.69 23.53 8.80
CA GLN A 583 7.37 22.28 8.49
C GLN A 583 8.59 22.53 7.59
N LEU A 584 8.40 23.30 6.51
CA LEU A 584 9.48 23.63 5.57
C LEU A 584 10.60 24.46 6.23
N GLU A 585 10.26 25.39 7.12
CA GLU A 585 11.26 26.16 7.87
C GLU A 585 12.13 25.26 8.74
N ARG A 586 11.51 24.35 9.51
CA ARG A 586 12.23 23.36 10.33
C ARG A 586 13.11 22.43 9.49
N GLU A 587 12.64 21.99 8.33
CA GLU A 587 13.41 21.16 7.40
C GLU A 587 14.63 21.92 6.83
N ASN A 588 14.45 23.20 6.48
CA ASN A 588 15.54 24.07 6.02
C ASN A 588 16.58 24.32 7.10
N GLU A 589 16.15 24.61 8.34
CA GLU A 589 17.06 24.76 9.48
C GLU A 589 17.84 23.47 9.75
N LEU A 590 17.16 22.33 9.76
CA LEU A 590 17.79 21.03 9.94
C LEU A 590 18.82 20.74 8.82
N ASN A 591 18.48 21.07 7.58
CA ASN A 591 19.40 20.92 6.44
C ASN A 591 20.64 21.82 6.57
N LYS A 592 20.49 23.07 7.04
CA LYS A 592 21.65 23.95 7.33
C LYS A 592 22.55 23.33 8.40
N VAL A 593 21.98 22.82 9.49
CA VAL A 593 22.74 22.14 10.54
C VAL A 593 23.43 20.87 10.02
N HIS A 594 22.78 20.10 9.14
CA HIS A 594 23.39 18.95 8.47
C HIS A 594 24.57 19.34 7.58
N GLU A 595 24.47 20.44 6.82
CA GLU A 595 25.56 20.97 5.98
C GLU A 595 26.77 21.39 6.83
N GLU A 596 26.56 22.14 7.90
CA GLU A 596 27.62 22.53 8.84
C GLU A 596 28.30 21.31 9.48
N THR A 597 27.48 20.33 9.90
CA THR A 597 27.98 19.07 10.49
C THR A 597 28.75 18.22 9.47
N ALA A 598 28.37 18.27 8.19
CA ALA A 598 29.07 17.59 7.11
C ALA A 598 30.47 18.16 6.90
N LEU A 599 30.62 19.49 6.88
CA LEU A 599 31.93 20.14 6.79
C LEU A 599 32.85 19.74 7.96
N LEU A 600 32.31 19.72 9.18
CA LEU A 600 33.05 19.26 10.35
C LEU A 600 33.47 17.78 10.23
N SER A 601 32.57 16.93 9.76
CA SER A 601 32.82 15.48 9.59
C SER A 601 33.89 15.22 8.53
N GLN A 602 33.85 15.95 7.42
CA GLN A 602 34.85 15.86 6.36
C GLN A 602 36.24 16.27 6.86
N SER A 603 36.34 17.40 7.58
CA SER A 603 37.62 17.86 8.15
C SER A 603 38.21 16.83 9.12
N LYS A 604 37.40 16.31 10.05
CA LYS A 604 37.84 15.27 10.99
C LYS A 604 38.34 14.02 10.29
N PHE A 605 37.63 13.55 9.26
CA PHE A 605 38.06 12.36 8.51
C PHE A 605 39.32 12.61 7.68
N LYS A 606 39.51 13.83 7.18
CA LYS A 606 40.73 14.23 6.46
C LYS A 606 41.94 14.21 7.38
N GLU A 607 41.80 14.73 8.60
CA GLU A 607 42.84 14.82 9.63
C GLU A 607 43.12 13.48 10.33
N ALA A 608 42.17 12.55 10.32
CA ALA A 608 42.30 11.23 10.92
C ALA A 608 43.43 10.40 10.29
N LYS A 609 44.11 9.61 11.12
CA LYS A 609 45.21 8.74 10.70
C LYS A 609 44.64 7.47 10.07
N SER A 610 45.34 6.87 9.11
CA SER A 610 44.97 5.55 8.61
C SER A 610 45.05 4.52 9.73
N SER A 611 44.07 3.61 9.79
CA SER A 611 44.12 2.42 10.62
C SER A 611 44.66 1.26 9.80
N ASP A 612 45.42 0.36 10.41
CA ASP A 612 45.64 -0.97 9.87
C ASP A 612 44.59 -1.95 10.45
N ASP A 613 44.77 -3.24 10.16
CA ASP A 613 43.88 -4.31 10.63
C ASP A 613 44.04 -4.61 12.14
N THR A 614 44.96 -3.94 12.85
CA THR A 614 45.29 -4.24 14.25
C THR A 614 44.38 -3.53 15.26
N HIS A 615 43.50 -2.63 14.80
CA HIS A 615 42.59 -1.92 15.70
C HIS A 615 41.73 -2.92 16.51
N PRO A 616 41.58 -2.75 17.85
CA PRO A 616 40.94 -3.75 18.71
C PRO A 616 39.54 -4.21 18.26
N TYR A 617 38.73 -3.31 17.70
CA TYR A 617 37.42 -3.65 17.14
C TYR A 617 37.53 -4.61 15.94
N LEU A 618 38.45 -4.36 15.01
CA LEU A 618 38.65 -5.16 13.80
C LEU A 618 39.16 -6.56 14.16
N VAL A 619 40.14 -6.64 15.07
CA VAL A 619 40.65 -7.91 15.61
C VAL A 619 39.56 -8.71 16.33
N THR A 620 38.75 -8.05 17.16
CA THR A 620 37.64 -8.72 17.88
C THR A 620 36.59 -9.25 16.90
N LYS A 621 36.30 -8.48 15.85
CA LYS A 621 35.33 -8.89 14.82
C LYS A 621 35.90 -9.88 13.82
N ASP A 622 37.22 -9.98 13.72
CA ASP A 622 37.97 -10.81 12.77
C ASP A 622 37.70 -10.40 11.32
N VAL A 623 37.85 -9.09 11.05
CA VAL A 623 37.62 -8.48 9.73
C VAL A 623 38.70 -7.43 9.45
N LYS A 624 38.99 -7.20 8.16
CA LYS A 624 40.00 -6.22 7.72
C LYS A 624 39.48 -4.78 7.72
N ASN A 625 40.41 -3.83 7.61
CA ASN A 625 40.13 -2.44 7.37
C ASN A 625 39.95 -2.14 5.87
N TYR A 626 38.77 -1.65 5.48
CA TYR A 626 38.43 -1.25 4.12
C TYR A 626 38.20 0.26 3.99
N GLY A 627 39.11 1.07 4.56
CA GLY A 627 39.07 2.53 4.42
C GLY A 627 38.56 3.29 5.65
N LEU A 628 38.46 2.62 6.80
CA LEU A 628 38.28 3.28 8.09
C LEU A 628 39.57 3.98 8.51
N LYS A 629 39.42 5.11 9.19
CA LYS A 629 40.52 5.86 9.79
C LYS A 629 40.36 5.91 11.30
N ILE A 630 41.38 6.31 12.04
CA ILE A 630 41.34 6.50 13.49
C ILE A 630 41.45 7.97 13.86
N ASP A 631 40.56 8.41 14.75
CA ASP A 631 40.67 9.73 15.39
C ASP A 631 41.72 9.74 16.51
N GLU A 632 41.98 10.90 17.10
CA GLU A 632 42.94 11.08 18.20
C GLU A 632 42.58 10.28 19.47
N LYS A 633 41.32 9.86 19.60
CA LYS A 633 40.81 9.07 20.73
C LYS A 633 40.79 7.57 20.41
N ASN A 634 41.44 7.16 19.32
CA ASN A 634 41.48 5.79 18.84
C ASN A 634 40.08 5.20 18.57
N ASN A 635 39.15 6.02 18.06
CA ASN A 635 37.89 5.52 17.48
C ASN A 635 38.06 5.36 15.98
N LEU A 636 37.56 4.26 15.43
CA LEU A 636 37.40 4.11 13.98
C LEU A 636 36.34 5.09 13.48
N LEU A 637 36.67 5.84 12.44
CA LEU A 637 35.78 6.71 11.70
C LEU A 637 35.41 6.02 10.39
N MET A 638 34.11 5.82 10.20
CA MET A 638 33.51 5.31 8.97
C MET A 638 32.75 6.46 8.29
N PRO A 639 33.25 7.00 7.16
CA PRO A 639 32.63 8.13 6.49
C PRO A 639 31.36 7.68 5.77
N LEU A 640 30.26 8.38 5.98
CA LEU A 640 28.98 8.10 5.32
C LEU A 640 28.75 9.12 4.22
N GLN A 641 28.43 8.63 3.04
CA GLN A 641 28.15 9.43 1.87
C GLN A 641 26.77 9.14 1.30
N ASP A 642 26.22 10.10 0.55
CA ASP A 642 25.00 9.88 -0.22
C ASP A 642 25.28 9.18 -1.56
N SER A 643 24.22 8.97 -2.36
CA SER A 643 24.32 8.40 -3.71
C SER A 643 25.15 9.25 -4.69
N GLU A 644 25.35 10.54 -4.40
CA GLU A 644 26.17 11.47 -5.18
C GLU A 644 27.65 11.48 -4.74
N GLY A 645 27.98 10.73 -3.69
CA GLY A 645 29.34 10.65 -3.15
C GLY A 645 29.70 11.81 -2.21
N LYS A 646 28.73 12.64 -1.81
CA LYS A 646 28.99 13.69 -0.81
C LYS A 646 29.06 13.06 0.58
N HIS A 647 30.19 13.28 1.26
CA HIS A 647 30.39 12.85 2.64
C HIS A 647 29.61 13.75 3.61
N TRP A 648 28.65 13.17 4.33
CA TRP A 648 27.75 13.86 5.25
C TRP A 648 28.08 13.68 6.74
N SER A 649 28.58 12.52 7.16
CA SER A 649 28.84 12.25 8.58
C SER A 649 29.84 11.13 8.78
N ASN A 650 30.44 11.02 9.97
CA ASN A 650 31.24 9.85 10.34
C ASN A 650 30.51 9.02 11.41
N GLN A 651 30.38 7.72 11.20
CA GLN A 651 30.11 6.82 12.32
C GLN A 651 31.42 6.58 13.07
N LYS A 652 31.39 6.77 14.40
CA LYS A 652 32.48 6.44 15.31
C LYS A 652 32.27 5.05 15.88
N ILE A 653 33.28 4.20 15.78
CA ILE A 653 33.24 2.81 16.23
C ILE A 653 34.44 2.53 17.13
N ASN A 654 34.16 1.97 18.30
CA ASN A 654 35.13 1.38 19.21
C ASN A 654 34.58 0.02 19.68
N VAL A 655 35.38 -0.75 20.43
CA VAL A 655 34.99 -2.11 20.91
C VAL A 655 33.65 -2.09 21.64
N ASN A 656 33.42 -1.05 22.46
CA ASN A 656 32.22 -0.93 23.31
C ASN A 656 31.32 0.26 22.95
N PHE A 657 31.57 0.92 21.83
CA PHE A 657 30.87 2.16 21.48
C PHE A 657 30.63 2.26 19.97
N LYS A 658 29.41 2.64 19.59
CA LYS A 658 29.08 3.10 18.24
C LYS A 658 28.22 4.35 18.35
N GLY A 659 28.55 5.38 17.59
CA GLY A 659 27.82 6.64 17.66
C GLY A 659 28.18 7.61 16.55
N PHE A 660 27.65 8.82 16.63
CA PHE A 660 27.80 9.87 15.63
C PHE A 660 28.06 11.23 16.28
N GLU A 661 28.54 12.20 15.50
CA GLU A 661 28.39 13.61 15.85
C GLU A 661 26.92 13.98 16.15
N LYS A 662 26.74 14.97 17.02
CA LYS A 662 25.43 15.60 17.21
C LYS A 662 24.98 16.20 15.87
N HIS A 663 23.72 15.97 15.50
CA HIS A 663 23.14 16.39 14.21
C HIS A 663 23.78 15.76 12.96
N ALA A 664 24.47 14.62 13.09
CA ALA A 664 24.93 13.88 11.93
C ALA A 664 23.75 13.39 11.06
N LYS A 665 23.82 13.65 9.75
CA LYS A 665 22.86 13.11 8.78
C LYS A 665 23.23 11.66 8.45
N LYS A 666 22.48 10.71 9.01
CA LYS A 666 22.63 9.27 8.74
C LYS A 666 21.67 8.73 7.68
N GLU A 667 20.46 9.28 7.62
CA GLU A 667 19.38 8.76 6.78
C GLU A 667 19.73 8.90 5.29
N GLY A 668 19.63 7.79 4.55
CA GLY A 668 20.00 7.70 3.13
C GLY A 668 21.51 7.67 2.86
N ASN A 669 22.35 7.86 3.88
CA ASN A 669 23.80 7.87 3.75
C ASN A 669 24.41 6.52 4.16
N PHE A 670 25.47 6.11 3.48
CA PHE A 670 26.06 4.79 3.60
C PHE A 670 27.58 4.82 3.42
N PHE A 671 28.24 3.72 3.80
CA PHE A 671 29.66 3.52 3.54
C PHE A 671 29.87 2.44 2.47
N ILE A 672 30.92 2.57 1.66
CA ILE A 672 31.23 1.63 0.58
C ILE A 672 32.48 0.83 0.93
N ILE A 673 32.36 -0.50 0.90
CA ILE A 673 33.47 -1.44 0.90
C ILE A 673 33.65 -1.98 -0.53
N GLY A 674 34.85 -1.85 -1.08
CA GLY A 674 35.17 -2.25 -2.47
C GLY A 674 35.21 -1.06 -3.43
N GLU A 675 34.63 -1.21 -4.62
CA GLU A 675 34.65 -0.18 -5.68
C GLU A 675 33.91 1.08 -5.24
N GLN A 676 34.66 2.19 -5.09
CA GLN A 676 34.15 3.47 -4.62
C GLN A 676 33.31 4.20 -5.68
N ASN A 677 33.63 3.98 -6.97
CA ASN A 677 32.83 4.52 -8.06
C ASN A 677 31.73 3.52 -8.44
N LEU A 678 30.54 3.74 -7.90
CA LEU A 678 29.40 2.84 -8.11
C LEU A 678 28.93 2.74 -9.57
N ASP A 679 29.29 3.69 -10.45
CA ASP A 679 29.02 3.57 -11.90
C ASP A 679 29.79 2.40 -12.54
N LYS A 680 30.87 1.94 -11.91
CA LYS A 680 31.70 0.82 -12.39
C LYS A 680 31.24 -0.54 -11.89
N THR A 681 30.27 -0.60 -10.98
CA THR A 681 29.72 -1.88 -10.50
C THR A 681 28.31 -2.11 -11.01
N GLN A 682 28.02 -3.34 -11.42
CA GLN A 682 26.68 -3.79 -11.76
C GLN A 682 26.01 -4.56 -10.61
N GLU A 683 26.76 -4.88 -9.55
CA GLU A 683 26.29 -5.64 -8.41
C GLU A 683 26.61 -4.91 -7.12
N MET A 684 25.60 -4.73 -6.28
CA MET A 684 25.73 -4.08 -4.98
C MET A 684 25.03 -4.93 -3.93
N ILE A 685 25.72 -5.15 -2.80
CA ILE A 685 25.14 -5.86 -1.66
C ILE A 685 24.94 -4.84 -0.54
N ILE A 686 23.72 -4.68 -0.04
CA ILE A 686 23.43 -3.76 1.07
C ILE A 686 23.36 -4.56 2.37
N VAL A 687 24.08 -4.11 3.39
CA VAL A 687 24.14 -4.72 4.73
C VAL A 687 23.85 -3.70 5.82
N GLU A 688 23.51 -4.19 7.02
CA GLU A 688 23.33 -3.34 8.20
C GLU A 688 24.68 -2.82 8.73
N GLY A 689 25.61 -3.72 9.08
CA GLY A 689 26.83 -3.37 9.82
C GLY A 689 28.13 -3.55 9.04
N TYR A 690 29.18 -2.82 9.47
CA TYR A 690 30.51 -2.91 8.88
C TYR A 690 31.11 -4.33 8.91
N SER A 691 30.99 -5.05 10.03
CA SER A 691 31.58 -6.40 10.15
C SER A 691 30.92 -7.40 9.19
N THR A 692 29.59 -7.36 9.07
CA THR A 692 28.84 -8.14 8.09
C THR A 692 29.29 -7.79 6.67
N GLY A 693 29.46 -6.50 6.37
CA GLY A 693 29.88 -6.06 5.06
C GLY A 693 31.32 -6.43 4.69
N ALA A 694 32.26 -6.25 5.61
CA ALA A 694 33.64 -6.67 5.44
C ALA A 694 33.75 -8.17 5.22
N THR A 695 33.00 -8.98 5.99
CA THR A 695 32.95 -10.44 5.82
C THR A 695 32.46 -10.84 4.43
N ILE A 696 31.37 -10.23 3.96
CA ILE A 696 30.82 -10.54 2.63
C ILE A 696 31.80 -10.11 1.53
N HIS A 697 32.45 -8.95 1.68
CA HIS A 697 33.47 -8.51 0.74
C HIS A 697 34.68 -9.45 0.72
N GLU A 698 35.17 -9.88 1.87
CA GLU A 698 36.27 -10.86 1.98
C GLU A 698 35.93 -12.20 1.33
N ALA A 699 34.68 -12.65 1.48
CA ALA A 699 34.22 -13.90 0.90
C ALA A 699 34.06 -13.82 -0.63
N THR A 700 33.62 -12.68 -1.17
CA THR A 700 33.11 -12.57 -2.56
C THR A 700 33.87 -11.61 -3.47
N GLY A 701 34.61 -10.65 -2.90
CA GLY A 701 35.23 -9.52 -3.61
C GLY A 701 34.23 -8.50 -4.16
N LYS A 702 32.93 -8.60 -3.85
CA LYS A 702 31.87 -7.72 -4.41
C LYS A 702 31.77 -6.39 -3.67
N THR A 703 31.24 -5.37 -4.32
CA THR A 703 30.96 -4.07 -3.69
C THR A 703 29.84 -4.20 -2.66
N VAL A 704 30.12 -3.77 -1.43
CA VAL A 704 29.18 -3.82 -0.31
C VAL A 704 28.88 -2.42 0.20
N ILE A 705 27.61 -2.14 0.39
CA ILE A 705 27.06 -0.89 0.90
C ILE A 705 26.64 -1.12 2.36
N VAL A 706 27.24 -0.40 3.30
CA VAL A 706 26.93 -0.49 4.71
C VAL A 706 25.96 0.63 5.09
N ALA A 707 24.71 0.25 5.41
CA ALA A 707 23.64 1.18 5.79
C ALA A 707 23.70 1.63 7.26
N VAL A 708 24.60 1.06 8.05
CA VAL A 708 24.97 1.43 9.42
C VAL A 708 24.01 0.98 10.52
N ASP A 709 22.70 1.02 10.27
CA ASP A 709 21.68 0.45 11.16
C ASP A 709 20.46 -0.03 10.37
N SER A 710 19.70 -0.96 10.96
CA SER A 710 18.52 -1.55 10.33
C SER A 710 17.50 -0.50 9.86
N GLY A 711 17.37 0.63 10.57
CA GLY A 711 16.41 1.69 10.25
C GLY A 711 16.75 2.44 8.96
N ASN A 712 18.00 2.40 8.51
CA ASN A 712 18.48 3.14 7.34
C ASN A 712 18.46 2.30 6.04
N LEU A 713 18.24 0.99 6.14
CA LEU A 713 18.28 0.07 4.99
C LEU A 713 17.34 0.50 3.85
N LEU A 714 16.10 0.91 4.18
CA LEU A 714 15.12 1.34 3.17
C LEU A 714 15.57 2.61 2.44
N ALA A 715 15.97 3.64 3.19
CA ALA A 715 16.38 4.92 2.62
C ALA A 715 17.60 4.77 1.69
N VAL A 716 18.61 4.00 2.13
CA VAL A 716 19.80 3.69 1.32
C VAL A 716 19.42 2.89 0.07
N THR A 717 18.56 1.86 0.22
CA THR A 717 18.13 1.04 -0.92
C THR A 717 17.37 1.88 -1.94
N GLN A 718 16.46 2.75 -1.52
CA GLN A 718 15.70 3.64 -2.41
C GLN A 718 16.61 4.64 -3.14
N ALA A 719 17.58 5.24 -2.45
CA ALA A 719 18.53 6.17 -3.06
C ALA A 719 19.35 5.49 -4.16
N LEU A 720 19.85 4.28 -3.89
CA LEU A 720 20.62 3.50 -4.87
C LEU A 720 19.75 2.94 -5.99
N ASP A 721 18.53 2.49 -5.70
CA ASP A 721 17.58 1.97 -6.68
C ASP A 721 17.17 3.04 -7.69
N THR A 722 16.94 4.26 -7.20
CA THR A 722 16.61 5.43 -8.03
C THR A 722 17.76 5.80 -8.97
N LYS A 723 19.00 5.81 -8.46
CA LYS A 723 20.18 6.20 -9.25
C LYS A 723 20.68 5.09 -10.17
N TYR A 724 20.62 3.85 -9.72
CA TYR A 724 21.14 2.66 -10.41
C TYR A 724 20.04 1.61 -10.66
N PRO A 725 18.96 1.96 -11.37
CA PRO A 725 17.80 1.07 -11.54
C PRO A 725 18.17 -0.23 -12.26
N ASN A 726 19.22 -0.21 -13.08
CA ASN A 726 19.68 -1.36 -13.84
C ASN A 726 20.68 -2.26 -13.10
N SER A 727 21.19 -1.84 -11.94
CA SER A 727 22.13 -2.64 -11.17
C SER A 727 21.41 -3.73 -10.38
N THR A 728 22.09 -4.84 -10.14
CA THR A 728 21.61 -5.92 -9.27
C THR A 728 21.91 -5.56 -7.82
N ILE A 729 20.86 -5.16 -7.09
CA ILE A 729 20.93 -4.84 -5.66
C ILE A 729 20.40 -6.03 -4.86
N LEU A 730 21.21 -6.53 -3.92
CA LEU A 730 20.87 -7.61 -3.00
C LEU A 730 20.98 -7.11 -1.56
N LEU A 731 19.92 -7.25 -0.76
CA LEU A 731 19.99 -6.98 0.68
C LEU A 731 20.45 -8.23 1.42
N ALA A 732 21.48 -8.10 2.26
CA ALA A 732 22.00 -9.14 3.11
C ALA A 732 21.74 -8.77 4.58
N ALA A 733 20.76 -9.44 5.19
CA ALA A 733 20.24 -9.11 6.51
C ALA A 733 20.86 -9.95 7.62
N ASP A 734 20.94 -9.36 8.81
CA ASP A 734 21.17 -10.09 10.05
C ASP A 734 19.88 -10.85 10.44
N ASN A 735 20.04 -12.04 11.00
CA ASN A 735 18.94 -12.97 11.31
C ASN A 735 19.00 -13.42 12.78
N ASP A 736 18.62 -12.54 13.70
CA ASP A 736 18.61 -12.83 15.14
C ASP A 736 17.35 -13.61 15.56
N LYS A 737 17.27 -14.89 15.16
CA LYS A 737 16.19 -15.81 15.54
C LYS A 737 16.08 -16.04 17.05
N ARG A 738 17.11 -15.70 17.84
CA ARG A 738 17.05 -15.81 19.30
C ARG A 738 16.06 -14.81 19.89
N LEU A 739 15.87 -13.65 19.26
CA LEU A 739 14.84 -12.68 19.66
C LEU A 739 13.44 -13.30 19.51
N GLU A 740 13.18 -13.98 18.40
CA GLU A 740 11.89 -14.64 18.14
C GLU A 740 11.61 -15.74 19.18
N LEU A 741 12.61 -16.55 19.55
CA LEU A 741 12.49 -17.55 20.63
C LEU A 741 12.15 -16.93 22.00
N LYS A 742 12.46 -15.65 22.20
CA LYS A 742 12.12 -14.88 23.41
C LYS A 742 10.84 -14.05 23.26
N GLY A 743 10.08 -14.25 22.17
CA GLY A 743 8.88 -13.48 21.86
C GLY A 743 9.15 -12.01 21.48
N LYS A 744 10.38 -11.70 21.03
CA LYS A 744 10.79 -10.37 20.56
C LYS A 744 10.90 -10.33 19.04
N ILE A 745 10.77 -9.14 18.48
CA ILE A 745 10.81 -8.91 17.03
C ILE A 745 12.27 -8.96 16.53
N ASN A 746 12.52 -9.68 15.45
CA ASN A 746 13.80 -9.70 14.72
C ASN A 746 13.88 -8.48 13.80
N VAL A 747 14.26 -7.33 14.36
CA VAL A 747 14.19 -6.02 13.70
C VAL A 747 15.12 -5.91 12.48
N GLY A 748 16.31 -6.51 12.54
CA GLY A 748 17.30 -6.48 11.44
C GLY A 748 16.76 -7.14 10.17
N TYR A 749 16.31 -8.40 10.30
CA TYR A 749 15.63 -9.12 9.23
C TYR A 749 14.41 -8.35 8.72
N LEU A 750 13.58 -7.86 9.65
CA LEU A 750 12.34 -7.19 9.31
C LEU A 750 12.56 -5.95 8.43
N LYS A 751 13.53 -5.12 8.80
CA LYS A 751 13.80 -3.88 8.08
C LYS A 751 14.43 -4.12 6.71
N ALA A 752 15.29 -5.13 6.60
CA ALA A 752 15.82 -5.55 5.31
C ALA A 752 14.70 -6.12 4.42
N PHE A 753 13.78 -6.87 5.00
CA PHE A 753 12.58 -7.36 4.33
C PHE A 753 11.71 -6.22 3.80
N GLU A 754 11.41 -5.22 4.65
CA GLU A 754 10.68 -4.01 4.23
C GLU A 754 11.38 -3.35 3.06
N ALA A 755 12.69 -3.14 3.15
CA ALA A 755 13.48 -2.50 2.10
C ALA A 755 13.44 -3.27 0.77
N ALA A 756 13.60 -4.60 0.82
CA ALA A 756 13.49 -5.49 -0.34
C ALA A 756 12.10 -5.40 -0.99
N ARG A 757 11.02 -5.52 -0.20
CA ARG A 757 9.62 -5.45 -0.69
C ARG A 757 9.32 -4.10 -1.35
N ASN A 758 9.68 -2.99 -0.69
CA ASN A 758 9.35 -1.63 -1.19
C ASN A 758 10.13 -1.22 -2.45
N THR A 759 11.18 -1.96 -2.82
CA THR A 759 12.04 -1.67 -3.98
C THR A 759 12.03 -2.78 -5.03
N GLY A 760 11.31 -3.88 -4.79
CA GLY A 760 11.33 -5.06 -5.67
C GLY A 760 12.71 -5.72 -5.77
N ARG A 761 13.57 -5.54 -4.76
CA ARG A 761 14.93 -6.11 -4.71
C ARG A 761 14.95 -7.38 -3.88
N ASN A 762 16.01 -8.18 -4.06
CA ASN A 762 16.12 -9.48 -3.39
C ASN A 762 16.71 -9.34 -1.99
N LEU A 763 16.37 -10.31 -1.14
CA LEU A 763 16.85 -10.45 0.23
C LEU A 763 17.59 -11.79 0.39
N THR A 764 18.64 -11.79 1.20
CA THR A 764 19.34 -12.99 1.68
C THR A 764 19.72 -12.82 3.14
N TYR A 765 19.86 -13.92 3.87
CA TYR A 765 20.19 -13.91 5.30
C TYR A 765 20.86 -15.24 5.70
N PRO A 766 21.68 -15.27 6.77
CA PRO A 766 22.32 -16.49 7.22
C PRO A 766 21.32 -17.42 7.91
N SER A 767 21.58 -18.73 7.82
CA SER A 767 20.78 -19.76 8.48
C SER A 767 21.63 -20.56 9.48
N PHE A 768 21.08 -20.74 10.68
CA PHE A 768 21.75 -21.32 11.83
C PHE A 768 20.94 -22.49 12.42
N SER A 769 21.62 -23.49 12.97
CA SER A 769 21.00 -24.57 13.73
C SER A 769 20.43 -24.06 15.06
N ASN A 770 19.59 -24.86 15.71
CA ASN A 770 19.07 -24.52 17.04
C ASN A 770 20.18 -24.37 18.10
N GLU A 771 21.29 -25.11 17.99
CA GLU A 771 22.44 -24.88 18.89
C GLU A 771 23.13 -23.55 18.59
N GLU A 772 23.34 -23.23 17.31
CA GLU A 772 23.98 -22.00 16.87
C GLU A 772 23.17 -20.75 17.29
N ILE A 773 21.83 -20.81 17.17
CA ILE A 773 20.93 -19.75 17.62
C ILE A 773 21.04 -19.55 19.14
N LYS A 774 21.16 -20.64 19.92
CA LYS A 774 21.35 -20.55 21.39
C LYS A 774 22.70 -19.96 21.75
N ALA A 775 23.73 -20.16 20.92
CA ALA A 775 25.05 -19.56 21.02
C ALA A 775 25.10 -18.09 20.54
N ASN A 776 23.96 -17.50 20.16
CA ASN A 776 23.82 -16.11 19.73
C ASN A 776 24.50 -15.79 18.39
N HIS A 777 24.52 -16.76 17.47
CA HIS A 777 24.90 -16.50 16.08
C HIS A 777 23.71 -15.91 15.31
N SER A 778 23.96 -14.79 14.63
CA SER A 778 22.89 -14.04 13.95
C SER A 778 23.28 -13.43 12.61
N ASP A 779 24.56 -13.13 12.36
CA ASP A 779 24.99 -12.39 11.16
C ASP A 779 25.92 -13.22 10.24
N PHE A 780 26.27 -12.67 9.06
CA PHE A 780 27.20 -13.37 8.15
C PHE A 780 28.62 -13.48 8.69
N ASN A 781 29.02 -12.61 9.63
CA ASN A 781 30.32 -12.67 10.30
C ASN A 781 30.39 -13.89 11.24
N ASP A 782 29.32 -14.18 11.96
CA ASP A 782 29.16 -15.40 12.75
C ASP A 782 29.17 -16.64 11.86
N LEU A 783 28.46 -16.58 10.72
CA LEU A 783 28.45 -17.68 9.75
C LEU A 783 29.84 -17.96 9.19
N ALA A 784 30.64 -16.92 8.90
CA ALA A 784 32.03 -17.09 8.48
C ALA A 784 32.88 -17.75 9.56
N LYS A 785 32.67 -17.40 10.84
CA LYS A 785 33.39 -18.00 11.97
C LYS A 785 33.03 -19.46 12.19
N THR A 786 31.77 -19.86 11.99
CA THR A 786 31.33 -21.24 12.24
C THR A 786 31.48 -22.16 11.02
N LYS A 787 31.21 -21.66 9.80
CA LYS A 787 31.15 -22.46 8.56
C LYS A 787 32.17 -22.01 7.49
N GLY A 788 32.93 -20.95 7.74
CA GLY A 788 33.96 -20.44 6.84
C GLY A 788 33.45 -19.48 5.76
N LEU A 789 34.37 -18.66 5.23
CA LEU A 789 34.07 -17.69 4.15
C LEU A 789 33.55 -18.35 2.87
N LYS A 790 33.88 -19.63 2.62
CA LYS A 790 33.38 -20.38 1.45
C LYS A 790 31.85 -20.53 1.49
N GLU A 791 31.28 -20.73 2.67
CA GLU A 791 29.82 -20.89 2.80
C GLU A 791 29.12 -19.54 2.64
N VAL A 792 29.68 -18.47 3.21
CA VAL A 792 29.20 -17.09 2.99
C VAL A 792 29.19 -16.79 1.48
N LYS A 793 30.31 -17.06 0.80
CA LYS A 793 30.42 -16.87 -0.66
C LYS A 793 29.33 -17.61 -1.42
N ARG A 794 29.12 -18.89 -1.12
CA ARG A 794 28.10 -19.74 -1.77
C ARG A 794 26.70 -19.15 -1.63
N ILE A 795 26.30 -18.73 -0.43
CA ILE A 795 24.97 -18.16 -0.18
C ILE A 795 24.79 -16.85 -0.95
N ILE A 796 25.77 -15.96 -0.87
CA ILE A 796 25.68 -14.63 -1.51
C ILE A 796 25.67 -14.76 -3.04
N GLU A 797 26.56 -15.55 -3.64
CA GLU A 797 26.64 -15.70 -5.10
C GLU A 797 25.38 -16.36 -5.67
N ASN A 798 24.84 -17.38 -5.01
CA ASN A 798 23.56 -17.99 -5.41
C ASN A 798 22.41 -16.98 -5.37
N SER A 799 22.35 -16.16 -4.32
CA SER A 799 21.31 -15.12 -4.18
C SER A 799 21.45 -14.01 -5.23
N LEU A 800 22.68 -13.62 -5.58
CA LEU A 800 22.97 -12.67 -6.66
C LEU A 800 22.56 -13.23 -8.02
N GLU A 801 22.91 -14.49 -8.32
CA GLU A 801 22.52 -15.15 -9.57
C GLU A 801 21.00 -15.24 -9.70
N LYS A 802 20.31 -15.66 -8.63
CA LYS A 802 18.84 -15.66 -8.57
C LYS A 802 18.27 -14.25 -8.83
N SER A 803 18.90 -13.20 -8.28
CA SER A 803 18.48 -11.82 -8.49
C SER A 803 18.64 -11.35 -9.93
N LYS A 804 19.75 -11.71 -10.58
CA LYS A 804 19.97 -11.41 -12.00
C LYS A 804 18.94 -12.08 -12.90
N ILE A 805 18.67 -13.38 -12.67
CA ILE A 805 17.69 -14.14 -13.46
C ILE A 805 16.31 -13.48 -13.35
N LEU A 806 15.89 -13.13 -12.13
CA LEU A 806 14.60 -12.47 -11.90
C LEU A 806 14.53 -11.09 -12.56
N GLN A 807 15.59 -10.28 -12.48
CA GLN A 807 15.66 -8.98 -13.13
C GLN A 807 15.65 -9.09 -14.66
N GLN A 808 16.41 -10.02 -15.23
CA GLN A 808 16.46 -10.25 -16.67
C GLN A 808 15.09 -10.68 -17.20
N ARG A 809 14.43 -11.62 -16.51
CA ARG A 809 13.08 -12.07 -16.86
C ARG A 809 12.06 -10.93 -16.79
N GLY A 810 12.15 -10.07 -15.77
CA GLY A 810 11.33 -8.87 -15.68
C GLY A 810 11.51 -7.92 -16.88
N ARG A 811 12.75 -7.72 -17.33
CA ARG A 811 13.06 -6.89 -18.52
C ARG A 811 12.61 -7.53 -19.82
N GLU A 812 12.75 -8.84 -19.96
CA GLU A 812 12.28 -9.58 -21.15
C GLU A 812 10.77 -9.50 -21.29
N LEU A 813 10.02 -9.72 -20.19
CA LEU A 813 8.57 -9.54 -20.15
C LEU A 813 8.17 -8.11 -20.55
N GLN A 814 8.88 -7.09 -20.06
CA GLN A 814 8.61 -5.69 -20.41
C GLN A 814 8.90 -5.39 -21.88
N LYS A 815 9.94 -5.98 -22.48
CA LYS A 815 10.25 -5.85 -23.92
C LYS A 815 9.19 -6.54 -24.78
N GLU A 816 8.77 -7.75 -24.42
CA GLU A 816 7.72 -8.50 -25.12
C GLU A 816 6.39 -7.73 -25.10
N GLN A 817 6.07 -7.10 -23.96
CA GLN A 817 4.88 -6.28 -23.80
C GLN A 817 4.94 -5.00 -24.63
N ASN A 818 6.10 -4.32 -24.68
CA ASN A 818 6.30 -3.14 -25.52
C ASN A 818 6.20 -3.46 -27.02
N GLN A 819 6.73 -4.60 -27.47
CA GLN A 819 6.59 -5.06 -28.86
C GLN A 819 5.15 -5.42 -29.20
N THR A 820 4.42 -6.02 -28.25
CA THR A 820 3.00 -6.33 -28.40
C THR A 820 2.17 -5.05 -28.52
N ASN A 821 2.40 -4.06 -27.67
CA ASN A 821 1.75 -2.76 -27.71
C ASN A 821 2.04 -2.00 -29.02
N GLN A 822 3.27 -2.06 -29.54
CA GLN A 822 3.59 -1.48 -30.85
C GLN A 822 2.88 -2.19 -32.00
N LYS A 823 2.74 -3.51 -31.96
CA LYS A 823 1.98 -4.28 -32.98
C LYS A 823 0.49 -3.96 -32.93
N VAL A 824 -0.09 -3.78 -31.76
CA VAL A 824 -1.49 -3.36 -31.58
C VAL A 824 -1.71 -1.96 -32.16
N ARG A 825 -0.87 -0.98 -31.79
CA ARG A 825 -0.93 0.38 -32.35
C ARG A 825 -0.78 0.40 -33.88
N LYS A 826 0.14 -0.38 -34.44
CA LYS A 826 0.27 -0.50 -35.91
C LYS A 826 -0.97 -1.11 -36.56
N LYS A 827 -1.61 -2.10 -35.93
CA LYS A 827 -2.87 -2.67 -36.44
C LYS A 827 -4.03 -1.68 -36.37
N GLU A 828 -4.13 -0.87 -35.32
CA GLU A 828 -5.15 0.18 -35.18
C GLU A 828 -4.98 1.29 -36.21
N VAL A 829 -3.74 1.72 -36.49
CA VAL A 829 -3.44 2.70 -37.54
C VAL A 829 -3.75 2.16 -38.95
N VAL A 830 -3.50 0.87 -39.20
CA VAL A 830 -3.89 0.25 -40.49
C VAL A 830 -5.42 0.14 -40.59
N ARG A 831 -6.11 -0.14 -39.48
CA ARG A 831 -7.58 -0.21 -39.41
C ARG A 831 -8.23 1.15 -39.68
N SER A 832 -7.69 2.23 -39.12
CA SER A 832 -8.19 3.59 -39.35
C SER A 832 -7.98 4.07 -40.79
N ILE A 833 -6.92 3.62 -41.47
CA ILE A 833 -6.67 3.92 -42.90
C ILE A 833 -7.61 3.11 -43.81
N SER A 834 -8.00 1.89 -43.42
CA SER A 834 -8.92 1.04 -44.22
C SER A 834 -10.41 1.40 -44.09
N VAL A 835 -10.82 2.17 -43.07
CA VAL A 835 -12.21 2.62 -42.88
C VAL A 835 -12.47 3.97 -43.57
N GLY A 836 -11.43 4.62 -44.08
CA GLY A 836 -11.50 5.90 -44.81
C GLY A 836 -11.34 5.80 -46.33
N ARG A 837 -11.58 4.63 -46.95
CA ARG A 837 -11.59 4.47 -48.42
C ARG A 837 -12.89 3.85 -48.91
#